data_AF-A0A423VW17-F1
#
_entry.id   AF-A0A423VW17-F1
#
_cell.length_a   1.000
_cell.length_b   1.000
_cell.length_c   1.000
_cell.angle_alpha   90.00
_cell.angle_beta   90.00
_cell.angle_gamma   90.00
#
_symmetry.space_group_name_H-M   'P 1'
#
loop_
_entity.id
_entity.type
_entity.pdbx_description
1 polymer ?
#
loop_
_entity_poly.entity_id
_entity_poly.type
_entity_poly.pdbx_seq_one_letter_code
_entity_poly.pdbx_strand_id
1 'polypeptide(L)'
;MRSAIGQLSTDKNEDDDDNNNNDEGGEDTILGMAVSLIYRALLRRQLHSLRDGMRQRRWNSNNNKPEPVTPARDIPTPNNTTTNSSTNVPLYLRLGPVTRAVQAYGRAGKKRPWLTQFLTFLTIYSVADVNAQRIGGKEYEPERTARAVTIGGLSAVPIYESYLWLNRTFVYRSRVLSVAAQIAFAQAVFTPLFNAYFFGMQALLAGDTAAEVWDRIRRTVPRTVVDSCKLWPFVNVINFSVMPVEFRGVFAGVVAMGWQTYLTWVNRQAEEEEDRARAGAGAGAGAGERRSAIGLGTAALSVSLAAALYISYLYATDTRSSYHQWLVPPLLRAVYSDAEDAHHIGLVALKVLRELGLNPRERPARSGVVPEPSDLAVTVFDQAVANPIAISAGLDKDADIPDALFDLGAGIVEVGGCTPHAQSGNPRPRSWRVPAVEGLVNRNGLNSRGADAMAARLRDRVRRFALGLGLTEQEVLDGEGVDVPPGSLLPGRLLAVQVAKQKETDERDVEAVARDYVYCVNRLAPYADVLVVNVSSPNTPGLRDLQAAGPLGRILGAVVEEAGRADRKVKPRVMVKVSPDEDEDAQMEGIVRAVYLSGVDGVIVGNTTKRRAGLVAQGVRLTAREQQALAETGGFSGPAMFARTLDLVGRYRKLLDGAALQAAEGGGGKEGEEPKQKVIFATGGIKNGEQALQVLNAGASVAMIYTSMVYGGAGTVTRIKGEMRSALADGRSEEKA
;
A
#
# COMPACT_ATOMS: atom_id res chain seq x y z
N MET A 1 -13.38 34.67 -49.91
CA MET A 1 -13.59 35.46 -51.14
C MET A 1 -12.42 36.43 -51.25
N ARG A 2 -11.50 36.17 -52.20
CA ARG A 2 -10.41 36.99 -52.79
C ARG A 2 -9.73 38.03 -51.88
N SER A 3 -8.47 37.84 -51.47
CA SER A 3 -7.20 37.94 -52.25
C SER A 3 -6.88 39.36 -52.71
N ALA A 4 -5.70 39.85 -52.32
CA ALA A 4 -4.65 40.45 -53.16
C ALA A 4 -3.84 41.45 -52.28
N ILE A 5 -2.57 41.21 -51.96
CA ILE A 5 -1.37 41.18 -52.83
C ILE A 5 -1.09 42.54 -53.48
N GLY A 6 0.11 43.04 -53.20
CA GLY A 6 0.84 44.00 -54.02
C GLY A 6 1.92 44.69 -53.16
N GLN A 7 3.17 44.20 -53.11
CA GLN A 7 4.25 44.45 -54.10
C GLN A 7 4.54 45.96 -54.24
N LEU A 8 5.76 46.47 -54.28
CA LEU A 8 7.13 45.96 -54.39
C LEU A 8 8.01 47.22 -54.52
N SER A 9 9.29 47.13 -54.13
CA SER A 9 10.42 47.73 -54.88
C SER A 9 10.57 49.28 -54.78
N THR A 10 11.74 49.91 -54.65
CA THR A 10 13.13 49.58 -55.03
C THR A 10 14.05 50.72 -54.57
N ASP A 11 15.34 50.39 -54.35
CA ASP A 11 16.57 51.16 -54.67
C ASP A 11 16.76 52.58 -54.05
N LYS A 12 17.95 53.07 -53.69
CA LYS A 12 19.36 52.63 -53.67
C LYS A 12 20.19 53.78 -53.04
N ASN A 13 21.38 53.44 -52.55
CA ASN A 13 22.61 54.28 -52.41
C ASN A 13 22.52 55.48 -51.43
N GLU A 14 23.56 55.96 -50.74
CA GLU A 14 25.00 55.69 -50.59
C GLU A 14 25.42 56.47 -49.33
N ASP A 15 26.41 55.93 -48.62
CA ASP A 15 27.49 56.59 -47.87
C ASP A 15 27.28 57.53 -46.66
N ASP A 16 28.23 57.31 -45.74
CA ASP A 16 28.87 58.18 -44.76
C ASP A 16 28.27 58.41 -43.36
N ASP A 17 29.05 57.84 -42.42
CA ASP A 17 29.61 58.42 -41.20
C ASP A 17 28.75 58.76 -39.98
N ASP A 18 29.29 58.21 -38.88
CA ASP A 18 29.33 58.71 -37.52
C ASP A 18 28.04 58.81 -36.67
N ASN A 19 27.99 57.83 -35.75
CA ASN A 19 27.92 58.06 -34.31
C ASN A 19 26.59 58.65 -33.79
N ASN A 20 25.72 57.79 -33.26
CA ASN A 20 24.67 58.23 -32.36
C ASN A 20 24.45 57.28 -31.17
N ASN A 21 24.47 57.89 -29.98
CA ASN A 21 23.95 57.35 -28.74
C ASN A 21 22.44 57.66 -28.66
N ASN A 22 21.72 56.79 -27.94
CA ASN A 22 20.41 56.94 -27.29
C ASN A 22 19.15 56.31 -27.93
N ASP A 23 18.48 55.60 -27.01
CA ASP A 23 17.06 55.26 -26.88
C ASP A 23 16.42 54.24 -27.83
N GLU A 24 16.16 53.03 -27.31
CA GLU A 24 14.80 52.49 -27.26
C GLU A 24 14.58 51.73 -25.94
N GLY A 25 13.79 52.33 -25.05
CA GLY A 25 13.19 51.69 -23.90
C GLY A 25 11.69 51.97 -23.89
N GLY A 26 10.89 50.91 -23.90
CA GLY A 26 9.48 50.97 -23.50
C GLY A 26 8.54 50.19 -24.39
N GLU A 27 8.31 48.92 -24.07
CA GLU A 27 7.01 48.27 -24.29
C GLU A 27 6.74 47.03 -23.40
N ASP A 28 7.76 46.43 -22.75
CA ASP A 28 7.57 45.21 -21.95
C ASP A 28 7.05 45.38 -20.50
N THR A 29 6.85 46.62 -20.02
CA THR A 29 6.57 46.86 -18.59
C THR A 29 5.07 46.87 -18.24
N ILE A 30 4.16 46.94 -19.23
CA ILE A 30 2.72 47.13 -18.96
C ILE A 30 2.00 45.79 -18.72
N LEU A 31 2.39 44.72 -19.42
CA LEU A 31 1.75 43.40 -19.29
C LEU A 31 2.15 42.69 -17.98
N GLY A 32 3.40 42.88 -17.53
CA GLY A 32 3.90 42.33 -16.25
C GLY A 32 3.29 42.99 -15.01
N MET A 33 2.98 44.29 -15.08
CA MET A 33 2.33 45.01 -13.97
C MET A 33 0.84 44.64 -13.80
N ALA A 34 0.12 44.40 -14.90
CA ALA A 34 -1.30 44.03 -14.86
C ALA A 34 -1.55 42.67 -14.20
N VAL A 35 -0.69 41.67 -14.47
CA VAL A 35 -0.81 40.31 -13.89
C VAL A 35 -0.46 40.29 -12.40
N SER A 36 0.51 41.12 -11.97
CA SER A 36 0.92 41.23 -10.56
C SER A 36 -0.14 41.95 -9.69
N LEU A 37 -0.84 42.94 -10.24
CA LEU A 37 -1.90 43.68 -9.54
C LEU A 37 -3.15 42.82 -9.28
N ILE A 38 -3.54 41.99 -10.25
CA ILE A 38 -4.69 41.08 -10.12
C ILE A 38 -4.41 39.98 -9.08
N TYR A 39 -3.19 39.42 -9.07
CA TYR A 39 -2.80 38.39 -8.11
C TYR A 39 -2.71 38.95 -6.67
N ARG A 40 -2.20 40.18 -6.51
CA ARG A 40 -2.14 40.86 -5.19
C ARG A 40 -3.52 41.27 -4.67
N ALA A 41 -4.48 41.61 -5.53
CA ALA A 41 -5.85 41.93 -5.14
C ALA A 41 -6.63 40.69 -4.67
N LEU A 42 -6.44 39.54 -5.33
CA LEU A 42 -7.05 38.25 -4.95
C LEU A 42 -6.51 37.71 -3.62
N LEU A 43 -5.19 37.82 -3.39
CA LEU A 43 -4.56 37.43 -2.12
C LEU A 43 -4.99 38.32 -0.94
N ARG A 44 -5.15 39.63 -1.14
CA ARG A 44 -5.63 40.54 -0.07
C ARG A 44 -7.09 40.28 0.31
N ARG A 45 -7.94 39.85 -0.62
CA ARG A 45 -9.36 39.56 -0.35
C ARG A 45 -9.56 38.25 0.43
N GLN A 46 -8.70 37.25 0.21
CA GLN A 46 -8.70 36.01 1.01
C GLN A 46 -8.08 36.19 2.41
N LEU A 47 -7.03 37.01 2.55
CA LEU A 47 -6.39 37.29 3.84
C LEU A 47 -7.26 38.15 4.79
N HIS A 48 -8.10 39.04 4.26
CA HIS A 48 -9.07 39.78 5.10
C HIS A 48 -10.21 38.90 5.61
N SER A 49 -10.73 37.96 4.78
CA SER A 49 -11.75 36.98 5.19
C SER A 49 -11.25 36.05 6.33
N LEU A 50 -9.97 35.66 6.30
CA LEU A 50 -9.35 34.84 7.34
C LEU A 50 -9.04 35.61 8.64
N ARG A 51 -8.87 36.94 8.56
CA ARG A 51 -8.51 37.79 9.71
C ARG A 51 -9.74 38.24 10.51
N ASP A 52 -10.89 38.43 9.87
CA ASP A 52 -12.13 38.80 10.56
C ASP A 52 -12.82 37.60 11.24
N GLY A 53 -12.66 36.38 10.70
CA GLY A 53 -13.15 35.15 11.35
C GLY A 53 -12.40 34.78 12.64
N MET A 54 -11.17 35.28 12.84
CA MET A 54 -10.33 34.99 14.01
C MET A 54 -10.49 35.99 15.17
N ARG A 55 -11.24 37.09 15.00
CA ARG A 55 -11.44 38.12 16.05
C ARG A 55 -12.78 38.06 16.78
N GLN A 56 -13.72 37.18 16.37
CA GLN A 56 -15.05 37.08 16.99
C GLN A 56 -15.28 35.88 17.91
N ARG A 57 -14.23 35.15 18.31
CA ARG A 57 -14.33 34.11 19.35
C ARG A 57 -13.38 34.38 20.50
N ARG A 58 -13.69 35.41 21.29
CA ARG A 58 -13.08 35.64 22.61
C ARG A 58 -14.19 36.08 23.58
N TRP A 59 -14.36 35.31 24.66
CA TRP A 59 -15.27 35.49 25.82
C TRP A 59 -16.76 35.16 25.55
N ASN A 60 -17.43 34.19 26.20
CA ASN A 60 -17.63 33.95 27.64
C ASN A 60 -17.46 32.47 28.05
N SER A 61 -16.47 32.20 28.91
CA SER A 61 -16.37 30.97 29.71
C SER A 61 -17.13 31.19 31.02
N ASN A 62 -18.36 30.67 31.13
CA ASN A 62 -18.99 30.52 32.43
C ASN A 62 -18.42 29.28 33.12
N ASN A 63 -17.80 29.51 34.28
CA ASN A 63 -17.35 28.50 35.22
C ASN A 63 -18.52 27.61 35.65
N ASN A 64 -18.45 26.31 35.35
CA ASN A 64 -19.06 25.28 36.18
C ASN A 64 -18.04 24.14 36.32
N LYS A 65 -17.44 24.04 37.51
CA LYS A 65 -16.60 22.91 37.93
C LYS A 65 -17.49 21.67 38.10
N PRO A 66 -17.13 20.49 37.55
CA PRO A 66 -17.66 19.22 38.04
C PRO A 66 -16.84 18.74 39.25
N GLU A 67 -17.54 18.24 40.26
CA GLU A 67 -17.01 17.60 41.46
C GLU A 67 -16.22 16.30 41.16
N PRO A 68 -15.31 15.88 42.06
CA PRO A 68 -14.49 14.68 41.86
C PRO A 68 -15.29 13.39 42.08
N VAL A 69 -15.29 12.52 41.06
CA VAL A 69 -15.83 11.16 41.12
C VAL A 69 -14.91 10.26 41.97
N THR A 70 -15.51 9.61 42.97
CA THR A 70 -14.93 8.57 43.84
C THR A 70 -14.32 7.39 43.07
N PRO A 71 -13.19 6.81 43.52
CA PRO A 71 -12.57 5.66 42.85
C PRO A 71 -13.39 4.38 43.05
N ALA A 72 -13.61 3.67 41.94
CA ALA A 72 -14.25 2.36 41.91
C ALA A 72 -13.31 1.28 42.48
N ARG A 73 -13.96 0.29 43.11
CA ARG A 73 -13.39 -0.84 43.87
C ARG A 73 -12.42 -1.72 43.07
N ASP A 74 -11.43 -2.22 43.80
CA ASP A 74 -10.38 -3.15 43.39
C ASP A 74 -10.90 -4.44 42.75
N ILE A 75 -10.32 -4.80 41.60
CA ILE A 75 -10.44 -6.13 40.97
C ILE A 75 -9.20 -6.94 41.37
N PRO A 76 -9.31 -8.19 41.87
CA PRO A 76 -8.17 -8.95 42.37
C PRO A 76 -7.25 -9.41 41.22
N THR A 77 -5.95 -9.19 41.37
CA THR A 77 -4.91 -9.75 40.50
C THR A 77 -4.58 -11.19 40.92
N PRO A 78 -4.33 -12.13 39.98
CA PRO A 78 -3.94 -13.49 40.34
C PRO A 78 -2.51 -13.53 40.90
N ASN A 79 -2.34 -14.25 42.00
CA ASN A 79 -1.08 -14.50 42.70
C ASN A 79 0.01 -15.06 41.77
N ASN A 80 1.11 -14.33 41.63
CA ASN A 80 2.37 -14.86 41.10
C ASN A 80 3.05 -15.72 42.16
N THR A 81 2.98 -17.04 41.97
CA THR A 81 3.78 -18.03 42.69
C THR A 81 5.26 -17.81 42.35
N THR A 82 6.04 -17.42 43.36
CA THR A 82 7.48 -17.20 43.26
C THR A 82 8.18 -18.55 43.21
N THR A 83 8.61 -18.99 42.02
CA THR A 83 9.59 -20.08 41.89
C THR A 83 10.98 -19.47 41.79
N ASN A 84 11.73 -19.58 42.90
CA ASN A 84 13.16 -19.32 42.93
C ASN A 84 13.86 -20.33 42.01
N SER A 85 14.23 -19.91 40.81
CA SER A 85 15.28 -20.56 40.04
C SER A 85 16.41 -19.55 39.82
N SER A 86 17.56 -19.85 40.41
CA SER A 86 18.83 -19.19 40.18
C SER A 86 19.24 -19.41 38.72
N THR A 87 18.68 -18.61 37.81
CA THR A 87 19.14 -18.56 36.43
C THR A 87 20.29 -17.57 36.36
N ASN A 88 21.43 -18.04 35.85
CA ASN A 88 22.56 -17.20 35.48
C ASN A 88 22.08 -16.15 34.49
N VAL A 89 21.77 -14.95 34.99
CA VAL A 89 21.40 -13.80 34.18
C VAL A 89 22.57 -13.52 33.22
N PRO A 90 22.38 -13.63 31.90
CA PRO A 90 23.40 -13.34 30.91
C PRO A 90 24.04 -11.96 31.13
N LEU A 91 25.34 -11.82 30.86
CA LEU A 91 26.11 -10.59 31.15
C LEU A 91 25.45 -9.31 30.59
N TYR A 92 24.74 -9.40 29.46
CA TYR A 92 24.03 -8.28 28.84
C TYR A 92 22.79 -7.79 29.62
N LEU A 93 22.25 -8.57 30.56
CA LEU A 93 21.17 -8.17 31.47
C LEU A 93 21.71 -7.57 32.78
N ARG A 94 23.01 -7.71 33.07
CA ARG A 94 23.70 -6.99 34.17
C ARG A 94 24.09 -5.56 33.80
N LEU A 95 23.96 -5.18 32.52
CA LEU A 95 24.22 -3.84 31.98
C LEU A 95 22.97 -2.93 32.02
N GLY A 96 22.18 -2.99 33.10
CA GLY A 96 20.81 -2.44 33.19
C GLY A 96 20.55 -1.07 32.52
N PRO A 97 21.40 -0.05 32.67
CA PRO A 97 21.25 1.22 31.94
C PRO A 97 21.44 1.11 30.42
N VAL A 98 22.45 0.36 29.96
CA VAL A 98 22.77 0.17 28.54
C VAL A 98 21.70 -0.68 27.87
N THR A 99 21.24 -1.75 28.51
CA THR A 99 20.17 -2.62 27.98
C THR A 99 18.87 -1.83 27.83
N ARG A 100 18.54 -0.97 28.80
CA ARG A 100 17.38 -0.06 28.71
C ARG A 100 17.52 0.95 27.56
N ALA A 101 18.72 1.49 27.33
CA ALA A 101 18.97 2.41 26.22
C ALA A 101 18.85 1.71 24.86
N VAL A 102 19.43 0.51 24.71
CA VAL A 102 19.32 -0.32 23.48
C VAL A 102 17.87 -0.71 23.20
N GLN A 103 17.13 -1.13 24.23
CA GLN A 103 15.70 -1.43 24.09
C GLN A 103 14.87 -0.19 23.77
N ALA A 104 15.18 0.97 24.36
CA ALA A 104 14.51 2.22 24.05
C ALA A 104 14.75 2.65 22.59
N TYR A 105 15.99 2.52 22.10
CA TYR A 105 16.31 2.74 20.69
C TYR A 105 15.55 1.76 19.78
N GLY A 106 15.54 0.46 20.11
CA GLY A 106 14.80 -0.54 19.34
C GLY A 106 13.29 -0.25 19.29
N ARG A 107 12.68 0.15 20.41
CA ARG A 107 11.27 0.59 20.45
C ARG A 107 11.03 1.85 19.62
N ALA A 108 11.94 2.82 19.68
CA ALA A 108 11.86 4.03 18.86
C ALA A 108 11.96 3.69 17.37
N GLY A 109 12.88 2.81 16.97
CA GLY A 109 13.04 2.34 15.61
C GLY A 109 11.82 1.59 15.06
N LYS A 110 11.17 0.77 15.89
CA LYS A 110 9.90 0.11 15.50
C LYS A 110 8.73 1.09 15.38
N LYS A 111 8.63 2.04 16.31
CA LYS A 111 7.50 2.99 16.37
C LYS A 111 7.63 4.13 15.36
N ARG A 112 8.85 4.62 15.11
CA ARG A 112 9.16 5.80 14.29
C ARG A 112 10.42 5.57 13.44
N PRO A 113 10.42 4.59 12.54
CA PRO A 113 11.64 4.16 11.84
C PRO A 113 12.35 5.31 11.12
N TRP A 114 11.65 6.11 10.33
CA TRP A 114 12.28 7.20 9.57
C TRP A 114 12.89 8.29 10.45
N LEU A 115 12.17 8.73 11.49
CA LEU A 115 12.67 9.74 12.41
C LEU A 115 13.87 9.22 13.21
N THR A 116 13.80 7.97 13.67
CA THR A 116 14.90 7.35 14.41
C THR A 116 16.15 7.21 13.54
N GLN A 117 16.01 6.80 12.28
CA GLN A 117 17.14 6.72 11.35
C GLN A 117 17.67 8.10 10.97
N PHE A 118 16.80 9.09 10.73
CA PHE A 118 17.22 10.47 10.48
C PHE A 118 18.06 11.04 11.63
N LEU A 119 17.56 10.98 12.87
CA LEU A 119 18.29 11.45 14.05
C LEU A 119 19.59 10.66 14.29
N THR A 120 19.57 9.36 14.01
CA THR A 120 20.75 8.49 14.06
C THR A 120 21.84 9.01 13.11
N PHE A 121 21.50 9.26 11.85
CA PHE A 121 22.45 9.70 10.85
C PHE A 121 22.98 11.12 11.12
N LEU A 122 22.13 12.04 11.58
CA LEU A 122 22.60 13.36 12.03
C LEU A 122 23.65 13.23 13.14
N THR A 123 23.40 12.35 14.11
CA THR A 123 24.32 12.12 15.23
C THR A 123 25.63 11.50 14.75
N ILE A 124 25.56 10.45 13.93
CA ILE A 124 26.72 9.72 13.43
C ILE A 124 27.61 10.62 12.57
N TYR A 125 27.02 11.38 11.64
CA TYR A 125 27.80 12.28 10.78
C TYR A 125 28.37 13.47 11.54
N SER A 126 27.66 13.99 12.53
CA SER A 126 28.19 15.03 13.42
C SER A 126 29.42 14.54 14.19
N VAL A 127 29.29 13.40 14.88
CA VAL A 127 30.37 12.81 15.68
C VAL A 127 31.55 12.38 14.81
N ALA A 128 31.28 11.75 13.66
CA ALA A 128 32.31 11.33 12.72
C ALA A 128 33.13 12.52 12.22
N ASP A 129 32.45 13.61 11.84
CA ASP A 129 33.12 14.78 11.30
C ASP A 129 33.94 15.51 12.36
N VAL A 130 33.38 15.73 13.56
CA VAL A 130 34.10 16.34 14.70
C VAL A 130 35.35 15.54 15.05
N ASN A 131 35.26 14.21 15.06
CA ASN A 131 36.42 13.34 15.32
C ASN A 131 37.47 13.43 14.20
N ALA A 132 37.04 13.43 12.95
CA ALA A 132 37.95 13.56 11.80
C ALA A 132 38.72 14.90 11.83
N GLN A 133 38.07 16.01 12.19
CA GLN A 133 38.73 17.31 12.32
C GLN A 133 39.76 17.33 13.46
N ARG A 134 39.44 16.70 14.59
CA ARG A 134 40.35 16.63 15.75
C ARG A 134 41.63 15.84 15.47
N ILE A 135 41.56 14.82 14.62
CA ILE A 135 42.73 14.02 14.21
C ILE A 135 43.62 14.82 13.24
N GLY A 136 43.07 15.82 12.55
CA GLY A 136 43.77 16.62 11.55
C GLY A 136 44.72 17.69 12.08
N GLY A 137 44.68 18.01 13.38
CA GLY A 137 45.56 19.00 14.03
C GLY A 137 45.29 20.47 13.65
N LYS A 138 44.17 20.76 12.97
CA LYS A 138 43.72 22.12 12.62
C LYS A 138 42.62 22.60 13.58
N GLU A 139 42.34 23.90 13.57
CA GLU A 139 41.19 24.47 14.29
C GLU A 139 39.87 23.90 13.75
N TYR A 140 38.88 23.79 14.63
CA TYR A 140 37.57 23.23 14.29
C TYR A 140 36.78 24.17 13.37
N GLU A 141 36.26 23.62 12.27
CA GLU A 141 35.46 24.30 11.26
C GLU A 141 33.98 23.85 11.34
N PRO A 142 33.07 24.69 11.88
CA PRO A 142 31.66 24.33 12.04
C PRO A 142 30.93 24.09 10.70
N GLU A 143 31.33 24.81 9.64
CA GLU A 143 30.72 24.70 8.31
C GLU A 143 30.92 23.30 7.72
N ARG A 144 32.09 22.70 7.92
CA ARG A 144 32.41 21.34 7.47
C ARG A 144 31.51 20.31 8.15
N THR A 145 31.27 20.47 9.45
CA THR A 145 30.35 19.60 10.20
C THR A 145 28.91 19.79 9.76
N ALA A 146 28.47 21.02 9.47
CA ALA A 146 27.14 21.28 8.94
C ALA A 146 26.91 20.59 7.58
N ARG A 147 27.91 20.58 6.68
CA ARG A 147 27.86 19.85 5.40
C ARG A 147 27.77 18.35 5.63
N ALA A 148 28.59 17.78 6.50
CA ALA A 148 28.57 16.36 6.83
C ALA A 148 27.20 15.91 7.38
N VAL A 149 26.64 16.68 8.33
CA VAL A 149 25.32 16.42 8.91
C VAL A 149 24.21 16.51 7.85
N THR A 150 24.33 17.44 6.91
CA THR A 150 23.38 17.57 5.78
C THR A 150 23.42 16.35 4.86
N ILE A 151 24.62 15.88 4.50
CA ILE A 151 24.82 14.66 3.70
C ILE A 151 24.24 13.43 4.42
N GLY A 152 24.50 13.29 5.71
CA GLY A 152 23.95 12.20 6.53
C GLY A 152 22.42 12.25 6.62
N GLY A 153 21.85 13.42 6.91
CA GLY A 153 20.41 13.59 7.04
C GLY A 153 19.63 13.27 5.75
N LEU A 154 20.14 13.72 4.60
CA LEU A 154 19.50 13.47 3.30
C LEU A 154 19.60 11.99 2.86
N SER A 155 20.65 11.27 3.27
CA SER A 155 20.85 9.87 2.93
C SER A 155 20.23 8.87 3.91
N ALA A 156 19.82 9.32 5.11
CA ALA A 156 19.33 8.48 6.20
C ALA A 156 18.14 7.59 5.81
N VAL A 157 17.07 8.18 5.28
CA VAL A 157 15.86 7.44 4.89
C VAL A 157 16.11 6.56 3.65
N PRO A 158 16.74 7.07 2.56
CA PRO A 158 17.08 6.22 1.42
C PRO A 158 17.93 4.99 1.78
N ILE A 159 18.93 5.13 2.65
CA ILE A 159 19.76 4.00 3.10
C ILE A 159 18.96 3.01 3.94
N TYR A 160 18.09 3.50 4.82
CA TYR A 160 17.23 2.60 5.59
C TYR A 160 16.26 1.81 4.69
N GLU A 161 15.61 2.48 3.75
CA GLU A 161 14.70 1.84 2.79
C GLU A 161 15.43 0.86 1.87
N SER A 162 16.68 1.13 1.48
CA SER A 162 17.46 0.19 0.68
C SER A 162 17.76 -1.10 1.43
N TYR A 163 18.03 -1.05 2.74
CA TYR A 163 18.16 -2.25 3.57
C TYR A 163 16.85 -3.05 3.67
N LEU A 164 15.71 -2.37 3.81
CA LEU A 164 14.40 -3.03 3.80
C LEU A 164 14.12 -3.70 2.45
N TRP A 165 14.45 -3.02 1.36
CA TRP A 165 14.29 -3.55 0.01
C TRP A 165 15.17 -4.78 -0.22
N LEU A 166 16.46 -4.73 0.13
CA LEU A 166 17.38 -5.89 0.03
C LEU A 166 16.87 -7.11 0.79
N ASN A 167 16.27 -6.92 1.97
CA ASN A 167 15.67 -7.99 2.76
C ASN A 167 14.44 -8.61 2.10
N ARG A 168 13.67 -7.84 1.34
CA ARG A 168 12.46 -8.33 0.66
C ARG A 168 12.79 -8.97 -0.68
N THR A 169 13.82 -8.49 -1.37
CA THR A 169 14.16 -8.90 -2.73
C THR A 169 15.02 -10.16 -2.78
N PHE A 170 16.06 -10.27 -1.96
CA PHE A 170 17.02 -11.38 -2.02
C PHE A 170 16.73 -12.47 -0.98
N VAL A 171 15.52 -13.05 -1.05
CA VAL A 171 15.08 -14.13 -0.17
C VAL A 171 15.16 -15.47 -0.91
N TYR A 172 16.12 -16.31 -0.53
CA TYR A 172 16.34 -17.64 -1.09
C TYR A 172 16.20 -18.70 0.01
N ARG A 173 16.10 -19.96 -0.41
CA ARG A 173 15.99 -21.11 0.50
C ARG A 173 17.21 -21.26 1.43
N SER A 174 18.39 -20.82 0.99
CA SER A 174 19.61 -20.81 1.80
C SER A 174 19.87 -19.43 2.36
N ARG A 175 20.00 -19.32 3.68
CA ARG A 175 20.36 -18.08 4.38
C ARG A 175 21.72 -17.53 3.92
N VAL A 176 22.67 -18.42 3.65
CA VAL A 176 24.00 -18.04 3.14
C VAL A 176 23.88 -17.44 1.74
N LEU A 177 23.04 -18.02 0.88
CA LEU A 177 22.82 -17.51 -0.48
C LEU A 177 22.11 -16.15 -0.47
N SER A 178 21.11 -15.97 0.39
CA SER A 178 20.46 -14.67 0.62
C SER A 178 21.45 -13.59 1.02
N VAL A 179 22.25 -13.85 2.06
CA VAL A 179 23.23 -12.88 2.55
C VAL A 179 24.30 -12.60 1.48
N ALA A 180 24.79 -13.63 0.77
CA ALA A 180 25.77 -13.46 -0.29
C ALA A 180 25.24 -12.60 -1.45
N ALA A 181 24.00 -12.82 -1.89
CA ALA A 181 23.37 -12.03 -2.94
C ALA A 181 23.12 -10.58 -2.52
N GLN A 182 22.69 -10.36 -1.28
CA GLN A 182 22.53 -9.01 -0.71
C GLN A 182 23.86 -8.25 -0.68
N ILE A 183 24.96 -8.91 -0.27
CA ILE A 183 26.30 -8.32 -0.25
C ILE A 183 26.76 -8.00 -1.67
N ALA A 184 26.63 -8.95 -2.60
CA ALA A 184 27.03 -8.76 -3.99
C ALA A 184 26.30 -7.57 -4.63
N PHE A 185 24.98 -7.47 -4.44
CA PHE A 185 24.20 -6.33 -4.93
C PHE A 185 24.59 -5.02 -4.24
N ALA A 186 24.75 -5.03 -2.91
CA ALA A 186 25.17 -3.84 -2.18
C ALA A 186 26.53 -3.32 -2.63
N GLN A 187 27.47 -4.19 -2.96
CA GLN A 187 28.78 -3.81 -3.51
C GLN A 187 28.70 -3.35 -4.97
N ALA A 188 27.93 -4.05 -5.82
CA ALA A 188 27.86 -3.72 -7.25
C ALA A 188 27.04 -2.47 -7.56
N VAL A 189 26.00 -2.18 -6.76
CA VAL A 189 25.02 -1.13 -7.06
C VAL A 189 25.05 -0.02 -6.01
N PHE A 190 24.80 -0.36 -4.74
CA PHE A 190 24.65 0.68 -3.72
C PHE A 190 25.98 1.37 -3.40
N THR A 191 27.10 0.65 -3.41
CA THR A 191 28.41 1.22 -3.06
C THR A 191 28.88 2.27 -4.06
N PRO A 192 28.86 2.05 -5.39
CA PRO A 192 29.17 3.10 -6.37
C PRO A 192 28.23 4.30 -6.29
N LEU A 193 26.91 4.05 -6.17
CA LEU A 193 25.91 5.12 -6.10
C LEU A 193 26.08 5.98 -4.84
N PHE A 194 26.29 5.36 -3.69
CA PHE A 194 26.48 6.06 -2.44
C PHE A 194 27.79 6.87 -2.43
N ASN A 195 28.90 6.31 -2.94
CA ASN A 195 30.16 7.05 -3.03
C ASN A 195 30.07 8.23 -4.01
N ALA A 196 29.41 8.06 -5.16
CA ALA A 196 29.16 9.15 -6.09
C ALA A 196 28.29 10.26 -5.46
N TYR A 197 27.24 9.87 -4.73
CA TYR A 197 26.43 10.81 -3.94
C TYR A 197 27.27 11.53 -2.88
N PHE A 198 28.05 10.79 -2.10
CA PHE A 198 28.81 11.32 -0.97
C PHE A 198 29.87 12.34 -1.43
N PHE A 199 30.76 11.95 -2.36
CA PHE A 199 31.79 12.86 -2.87
C PHE A 199 31.19 13.98 -3.71
N GLY A 200 30.13 13.69 -4.47
CA GLY A 200 29.41 14.68 -5.26
C GLY A 200 28.78 15.76 -4.39
N MET A 201 28.08 15.35 -3.33
CA MET A 201 27.45 16.28 -2.39
C MET A 201 28.49 17.02 -1.54
N GLN A 202 29.59 16.36 -1.15
CA GLN A 202 30.69 17.02 -0.44
C GLN A 202 31.33 18.13 -1.29
N ALA A 203 31.60 17.86 -2.57
CA ALA A 203 32.12 18.84 -3.53
C ALA A 203 31.12 19.98 -3.79
N LEU A 204 29.87 19.63 -4.06
CA LEU A 204 28.80 20.59 -4.33
C LEU A 204 28.58 21.54 -3.14
N LEU A 205 28.54 21.01 -1.92
CA LEU A 205 28.36 21.81 -0.70
C LEU A 205 29.61 22.62 -0.34
N ALA A 206 30.79 22.22 -0.84
CA ALA A 206 32.02 22.99 -0.72
C ALA A 206 32.09 24.17 -1.69
N GLY A 207 31.25 24.19 -2.73
CA GLY A 207 31.18 25.25 -3.74
C GLY A 207 31.85 24.91 -5.07
N ASP A 208 32.21 23.64 -5.30
CA ASP A 208 32.85 23.19 -6.53
C ASP A 208 31.88 23.28 -7.73
N THR A 209 32.40 23.58 -8.92
CA THR A 209 31.63 23.60 -10.18
C THR A 209 31.22 22.19 -10.61
N ALA A 210 30.21 22.07 -11.48
CA ALA A 210 29.76 20.76 -11.97
C ALA A 210 30.88 19.95 -12.66
N ALA A 211 31.81 20.62 -13.33
CA ALA A 211 32.97 19.98 -13.96
C ALA A 211 33.95 19.42 -12.92
N GLU A 212 34.23 20.19 -11.86
CA GLU A 212 35.10 19.77 -10.75
C GLU A 212 34.46 18.65 -9.92
N VAL A 213 33.15 18.73 -9.66
CA VAL A 213 32.37 17.66 -9.01
C VAL A 213 32.46 16.36 -9.82
N TRP A 214 32.26 16.44 -11.14
CA TRP A 214 32.35 15.28 -12.02
C TRP A 214 33.75 14.69 -12.07
N ASP A 215 34.78 15.54 -12.19
CA ASP A 215 36.17 15.12 -12.20
C ASP A 215 36.57 14.46 -10.86
N ARG A 216 36.14 15.02 -9.72
CA ARG A 216 36.31 14.41 -8.40
C ARG A 216 35.66 13.02 -8.35
N ILE A 217 34.38 12.90 -8.72
CA ILE A 217 33.67 11.61 -8.75
C ILE A 217 34.42 10.60 -9.61
N ARG A 218 34.83 10.98 -10.82
CA ARG A 218 35.55 10.13 -11.77
C ARG A 218 36.87 9.60 -11.20
N ARG A 219 37.58 10.41 -10.42
CA ARG A 219 38.88 10.05 -9.82
C ARG A 219 38.74 9.26 -8.52
N THR A 220 37.85 9.68 -7.62
CA THR A 220 37.77 9.10 -6.26
C THR A 220 36.85 7.88 -6.17
N VAL A 221 35.73 7.83 -6.90
CA VAL A 221 34.74 6.74 -6.74
C VAL A 221 35.33 5.37 -7.10
N PRO A 222 36.05 5.17 -8.23
CA PRO A 222 36.60 3.85 -8.56
C PRO A 222 37.55 3.31 -7.49
N ARG A 223 38.47 4.16 -7.01
CA ARG A 223 39.41 3.82 -5.93
C ARG A 223 38.67 3.48 -4.63
N THR A 224 37.68 4.28 -4.28
CA THR A 224 36.91 4.10 -3.04
C THR A 224 36.03 2.85 -3.09
N VAL A 225 35.49 2.47 -4.24
CA VAL A 225 34.74 1.22 -4.43
C VAL A 225 35.67 0.02 -4.22
N VAL A 226 36.87 0.03 -4.78
CA VAL A 226 37.86 -1.04 -4.57
C VAL A 226 38.26 -1.15 -3.09
N ASP A 227 38.50 -0.02 -2.42
CA ASP A 227 38.80 -0.03 -0.98
C ASP A 227 37.59 -0.46 -0.14
N SER A 228 36.36 -0.14 -0.58
CA SER A 228 35.14 -0.55 0.09
C SER A 228 35.00 -2.08 0.13
N CYS A 229 35.42 -2.78 -0.93
CA CYS A 229 35.43 -4.23 -0.99
C CYS A 229 36.34 -4.90 0.06
N LYS A 230 37.29 -4.18 0.66
CA LYS A 230 38.18 -4.71 1.70
C LYS A 230 37.50 -4.79 3.07
N LEU A 231 36.51 -3.94 3.33
CA LEU A 231 35.89 -3.78 4.64
C LEU A 231 34.39 -4.11 4.62
N TRP A 232 33.65 -3.52 3.69
CA TRP A 232 32.19 -3.54 3.69
C TRP A 232 31.55 -4.92 3.44
N PRO A 233 32.15 -5.86 2.70
CA PRO A 233 31.62 -7.23 2.63
C PRO A 233 31.53 -7.89 4.01
N PHE A 234 32.57 -7.78 4.86
CA PHE A 234 32.57 -8.33 6.21
C PHE A 234 31.54 -7.64 7.12
N VAL A 235 31.48 -6.30 7.05
CA VAL A 235 30.50 -5.50 7.79
C VAL A 235 29.07 -5.91 7.40
N ASN A 236 28.83 -6.08 6.10
CA ASN A 236 27.52 -6.46 5.57
C ASN A 236 27.16 -7.91 5.91
N VAL A 237 28.11 -8.85 6.03
CA VAL A 237 27.83 -10.18 6.59
C VAL A 237 27.20 -10.04 7.97
N ILE A 238 27.82 -9.28 8.88
CA ILE A 238 27.28 -9.08 10.24
C ILE A 238 25.94 -8.32 10.18
N ASN A 239 25.85 -7.29 9.34
CA ASN A 239 24.67 -6.46 9.23
C ASN A 239 23.43 -7.23 8.72
N PHE A 240 23.60 -8.10 7.73
CA PHE A 240 22.51 -8.89 7.15
C PHE A 240 22.22 -10.19 7.91
N SER A 241 23.21 -10.79 8.56
CA SER A 241 23.03 -12.07 9.26
C SER A 241 22.70 -11.95 10.74
N VAL A 242 23.20 -10.92 11.44
CA VAL A 242 23.10 -10.81 12.91
C VAL A 242 22.21 -9.64 13.35
N MET A 243 22.32 -8.49 12.68
CA MET A 243 21.68 -7.26 13.16
C MET A 243 20.17 -7.22 12.82
N PRO A 244 19.30 -7.01 13.83
CA PRO A 244 17.90 -6.69 13.57
C PRO A 244 17.80 -5.37 12.79
N VAL A 245 16.78 -5.27 11.92
CA VAL A 245 16.63 -4.20 10.93
C VAL A 245 16.73 -2.80 11.53
N GLU A 246 16.19 -2.60 12.74
CA GLU A 246 16.16 -1.30 13.40
C GLU A 246 17.56 -0.82 13.82
N PHE A 247 18.48 -1.75 14.07
CA PHE A 247 19.85 -1.46 14.53
C PHE A 247 20.88 -1.44 13.40
N ARG A 248 20.52 -1.85 12.18
CA ARG A 248 21.44 -1.92 11.04
C ARG A 248 22.03 -0.57 10.67
N GLY A 249 21.22 0.48 10.68
CA GLY A 249 21.66 1.85 10.41
C GLY A 249 22.67 2.35 11.45
N VAL A 250 22.42 2.10 12.75
CA VAL A 250 23.36 2.43 13.83
C VAL A 250 24.66 1.64 13.70
N PHE A 251 24.57 0.34 13.44
CA PHE A 251 25.74 -0.54 13.34
C PHE A 251 26.64 -0.15 12.15
N ALA A 252 26.05 -0.04 10.95
CA ALA A 252 26.76 0.40 9.76
C ALA A 252 27.32 1.81 9.94
N GLY A 253 26.56 2.71 10.58
CA GLY A 253 27.00 4.08 10.82
C GLY A 253 28.16 4.17 11.83
N VAL A 254 28.24 3.31 12.85
CA VAL A 254 29.40 3.24 13.76
C VAL A 254 30.66 2.83 13.01
N VAL A 255 30.57 1.81 12.15
CA VAL A 255 31.68 1.42 11.28
C VAL A 255 32.02 2.54 10.29
N ALA A 256 31.01 3.23 9.77
CA ALA A 256 31.18 4.36 8.89
C ALA A 256 31.90 5.54 9.56
N MET A 257 31.82 5.73 10.88
CA MET A 257 32.61 6.76 11.58
C MET A 257 34.12 6.51 11.45
N GLY A 258 34.55 5.24 11.56
CA GLY A 258 35.93 4.85 11.31
C GLY A 258 36.32 5.00 9.84
N TRP A 259 35.42 4.59 8.93
CA TRP A 259 35.59 4.76 7.49
C TRP A 259 35.72 6.24 7.07
N GLN A 260 34.93 7.13 7.67
CA GLN A 260 34.97 8.58 7.39
C GLN A 260 36.31 9.21 7.80
N THR A 261 36.88 8.71 8.89
CA THR A 261 38.23 9.11 9.34
C THR A 261 39.28 8.67 8.32
N TYR A 262 39.18 7.44 7.79
CA TYR A 262 40.02 6.95 6.70
C TYR A 262 39.84 7.78 5.42
N LEU A 263 38.61 8.08 5.00
CA LEU A 263 38.33 8.89 3.81
C LEU A 263 38.88 10.32 3.94
N THR A 264 38.81 10.91 5.14
CA THR A 264 39.40 12.22 5.40
C THR A 264 40.92 12.18 5.26
N TRP A 265 41.56 11.09 5.71
CA TRP A 265 43.00 10.87 5.51
C TRP A 265 43.37 10.67 4.03
N VAL A 266 42.58 9.91 3.26
CA VAL A 266 42.79 9.72 1.81
C VAL A 266 42.59 11.03 1.03
N ASN A 267 41.55 11.80 1.33
CA ASN A 267 41.32 13.11 0.71
C ASN A 267 42.48 14.06 1.01
N ARG A 268 43.01 14.04 2.23
CA ARG A 268 44.19 14.83 2.59
C ARG A 268 45.43 14.41 1.79
N GLN A 269 45.64 13.12 1.55
CA GLN A 269 46.75 12.68 0.68
C GLN A 269 46.58 13.19 -0.76
N ALA A 270 45.35 13.18 -1.29
CA ALA A 270 45.07 13.70 -2.62
C ALA A 270 45.27 15.23 -2.70
N GLU A 271 44.84 15.98 -1.69
CA GLU A 271 45.09 17.42 -1.57
C GLU A 271 46.59 17.73 -1.47
N GLU A 272 47.35 16.97 -0.67
CA GLU A 272 48.80 17.13 -0.54
C GLU A 272 49.57 16.74 -1.82
N GLU A 273 49.02 15.84 -2.64
CA GLU A 273 49.54 15.50 -3.98
C GLU A 273 49.21 16.60 -4.99
N GLU A 274 48.02 17.20 -4.94
CA GLU A 274 47.62 18.34 -5.78
C GLU A 274 48.42 19.61 -5.44
N ASP A 275 48.63 19.90 -4.16
CA ASP A 275 49.45 21.03 -3.70
C ASP A 275 50.92 20.85 -4.11
N ARG A 276 51.45 19.62 -4.04
CA ARG A 276 52.79 19.29 -4.56
C ARG A 276 52.88 19.41 -6.08
N ALA A 277 51.85 18.99 -6.81
CA ALA A 277 51.78 19.13 -8.27
C ALA A 277 51.68 20.61 -8.69
N ARG A 278 50.93 21.43 -7.94
CA ARG A 278 50.83 22.89 -8.14
C ARG A 278 52.12 23.62 -7.77
N ALA A 279 52.80 23.21 -6.69
CA ALA A 279 54.09 23.77 -6.29
C ALA A 279 55.24 23.40 -7.26
N GLY A 280 55.16 22.23 -7.90
CA GLY A 280 56.12 21.81 -8.93
C GLY A 280 55.95 22.47 -10.30
N ALA A 281 54.79 23.10 -10.57
CA ALA A 281 54.46 23.68 -11.88
C ALA A 281 54.86 25.17 -12.07
N GLY A 282 55.51 25.79 -11.08
CA GLY A 282 56.16 27.10 -11.23
C GLY A 282 55.40 28.27 -10.64
N ALA A 283 56.16 29.14 -9.97
CA ALA A 283 55.75 30.38 -9.37
C ALA A 283 55.32 31.43 -10.42
N GLY A 284 54.15 32.04 -10.22
CA GLY A 284 53.73 33.21 -10.99
C GLY A 284 52.23 33.51 -10.87
N ALA A 285 51.94 34.70 -10.36
CA ALA A 285 50.64 35.40 -10.35
C ALA A 285 49.60 35.00 -9.28
N GLY A 286 49.54 35.84 -8.24
CA GLY A 286 48.27 36.37 -7.73
C GLY A 286 47.41 35.45 -6.87
N ALA A 287 47.88 35.10 -5.68
CA ALA A 287 47.00 34.67 -4.59
C ALA A 287 46.25 35.90 -4.02
N GLY A 288 45.35 36.47 -4.83
CA GLY A 288 44.45 37.56 -4.47
C GLY A 288 43.00 37.13 -4.73
N GLU A 289 42.23 37.03 -3.66
CA GLU A 289 40.77 37.13 -3.63
C GLU A 289 39.98 36.46 -4.77
N ARG A 290 39.72 35.15 -4.62
CA ARG A 290 38.44 34.55 -5.05
C ARG A 290 37.91 33.59 -3.99
N ARG A 291 37.72 34.10 -2.78
CA ARG A 291 36.68 33.54 -1.89
C ARG A 291 35.37 34.23 -2.23
N SER A 292 34.30 33.43 -2.29
CA SER A 292 32.90 33.83 -2.35
C SER A 292 32.41 34.40 -3.68
N ALA A 293 31.64 33.58 -4.43
CA ALA A 293 30.28 33.92 -4.91
C ALA A 293 29.78 32.97 -6.02
N ILE A 294 29.88 31.65 -5.87
CA ILE A 294 29.09 30.68 -6.65
C ILE A 294 28.80 29.51 -5.71
N GLY A 295 27.63 29.30 -5.13
CA GLY A 295 26.40 30.07 -5.05
C GLY A 295 25.41 29.13 -4.36
N LEU A 296 24.76 29.58 -3.29
CA LEU A 296 23.66 28.87 -2.62
C LEU A 296 22.70 28.17 -3.61
N GLY A 297 22.57 28.69 -4.84
CA GLY A 297 21.76 28.20 -5.94
C GLY A 297 22.03 26.77 -6.44
N THR A 298 23.27 26.26 -6.52
CA THR A 298 23.52 24.90 -7.08
C THR A 298 23.21 23.79 -6.07
N ALA A 299 23.55 24.01 -4.80
CA ALA A 299 23.11 23.16 -3.68
C ALA A 299 21.58 23.24 -3.49
N ALA A 300 21.01 24.45 -3.56
CA ALA A 300 19.56 24.64 -3.54
C ALA A 300 18.87 23.92 -4.71
N LEU A 301 19.43 23.94 -5.92
CA LEU A 301 18.87 23.25 -7.09
C LEU A 301 18.88 21.72 -6.92
N SER A 302 19.96 21.15 -6.40
CA SER A 302 20.08 19.70 -6.19
C SER A 302 19.17 19.20 -5.07
N VAL A 303 19.09 19.94 -3.95
CA VAL A 303 18.13 19.68 -2.87
C VAL A 303 16.69 19.83 -3.39
N SER A 304 16.42 20.85 -4.20
CA SER A 304 15.10 21.05 -4.82
C SER A 304 14.75 19.93 -5.77
N LEU A 305 15.70 19.41 -6.56
CA LEU A 305 15.47 18.28 -7.47
C LEU A 305 15.23 16.98 -6.69
N ALA A 306 16.02 16.68 -5.67
CA ALA A 306 15.81 15.51 -4.82
C ALA A 306 14.48 15.59 -4.06
N ALA A 307 14.13 16.76 -3.52
CA ALA A 307 12.84 17.01 -2.91
C ALA A 307 11.69 16.86 -3.91
N ALA A 308 11.84 17.40 -5.12
CA ALA A 308 10.85 17.27 -6.19
C ALA A 308 10.65 15.81 -6.62
N LEU A 309 11.72 15.04 -6.78
CA LEU A 309 11.65 13.60 -7.10
C LEU A 309 10.99 12.81 -5.98
N TYR A 310 11.33 13.10 -4.72
CA TYR A 310 10.72 12.43 -3.57
C TYR A 310 9.24 12.80 -3.40
N ILE A 311 8.88 14.08 -3.54
CA ILE A 311 7.47 14.52 -3.55
C ILE A 311 6.72 13.87 -4.70
N SER A 312 7.34 13.80 -5.89
CA SER A 312 6.76 13.12 -7.06
C SER A 312 6.58 11.64 -6.81
N TYR A 313 7.54 10.95 -6.17
CA TYR A 313 7.39 9.56 -5.75
C TYR A 313 6.26 9.39 -4.74
N LEU A 314 6.18 10.25 -3.72
CA LEU A 314 5.11 10.21 -2.72
C LEU A 314 3.75 10.40 -3.36
N TYR A 315 3.60 11.41 -4.22
CA TYR A 315 2.37 11.66 -4.98
C TYR A 315 2.07 10.54 -5.97
N ALA A 316 3.08 9.99 -6.63
CA ALA A 316 2.91 8.90 -7.59
C ALA A 316 2.47 7.60 -6.92
N THR A 317 2.93 7.32 -5.72
CA THR A 317 2.60 6.06 -5.04
C THR A 317 1.45 6.20 -4.06
N ASP A 318 0.88 7.39 -3.88
CA ASP A 318 -0.28 7.60 -3.01
C ASP A 318 -1.58 7.30 -3.78
N THR A 319 -2.42 6.42 -3.25
CA THR A 319 -3.71 6.06 -3.84
C THR A 319 -4.64 7.27 -4.07
N ARG A 320 -4.46 8.38 -3.34
CA ARG A 320 -5.26 9.62 -3.50
C ARG A 320 -4.86 10.44 -4.71
N SER A 321 -3.79 10.08 -5.39
CA SER A 321 -3.32 10.79 -6.57
C SER A 321 -4.33 10.74 -7.70
N SER A 322 -4.60 11.90 -8.30
CA SER A 322 -5.68 12.05 -9.29
C SER A 322 -5.48 11.17 -10.52
N TYR A 323 -4.23 10.93 -10.93
CA TYR A 323 -3.95 10.19 -12.15
C TYR A 323 -4.29 8.69 -12.02
N HIS A 324 -4.34 8.13 -10.80
CA HIS A 324 -4.81 6.74 -10.60
C HIS A 324 -6.28 6.55 -10.98
N GLN A 325 -7.08 7.61 -10.94
CA GLN A 325 -8.50 7.59 -11.31
C GLN A 325 -8.69 8.12 -12.74
N TRP A 326 -8.07 9.25 -13.06
CA TRP A 326 -8.41 10.02 -14.26
C TRP A 326 -7.50 9.75 -15.46
N LEU A 327 -6.31 9.18 -15.26
CA LEU A 327 -5.36 8.88 -16.33
C LEU A 327 -5.21 7.39 -16.57
N VAL A 328 -4.86 6.62 -15.52
CA VAL A 328 -4.49 5.20 -15.65
C VAL A 328 -5.62 4.34 -16.20
N PRO A 329 -6.87 4.39 -15.69
CA PRO A 329 -7.94 3.57 -16.23
C PRO A 329 -8.28 3.93 -17.69
N PRO A 330 -8.49 5.21 -18.08
CA PRO A 330 -8.68 5.57 -19.49
C PRO A 330 -7.52 5.14 -20.39
N LEU A 331 -6.27 5.32 -19.96
CA LEU A 331 -5.09 4.94 -20.72
C LEU A 331 -5.02 3.42 -20.93
N LEU A 332 -5.19 2.62 -19.86
CA LEU A 332 -5.23 1.16 -19.97
C LEU A 332 -6.34 0.71 -20.92
N ARG A 333 -7.51 1.35 -20.87
CA ARG A 333 -8.63 1.04 -21.77
C ARG A 333 -8.37 1.40 -23.22
N ALA A 334 -7.56 2.43 -23.48
CA ALA A 334 -7.18 2.87 -24.82
C ALA A 334 -6.07 1.99 -25.42
N VAL A 335 -5.07 1.64 -24.62
CA VAL A 335 -3.93 0.79 -25.04
C VAL A 335 -4.36 -0.67 -25.19
N TYR A 336 -5.15 -1.19 -24.24
CA TYR A 336 -5.65 -2.56 -24.25
C TYR A 336 -7.14 -2.54 -24.54
N SER A 337 -7.50 -2.87 -25.78
CA SER A 337 -8.90 -2.85 -26.24
C SER A 337 -9.71 -4.04 -25.70
N ASP A 338 -9.07 -5.18 -25.47
CA ASP A 338 -9.65 -6.35 -24.78
C ASP A 338 -9.68 -6.10 -23.26
N ALA A 339 -10.78 -6.49 -22.60
CA ALA A 339 -10.94 -6.22 -21.17
C ALA A 339 -10.17 -7.23 -20.28
N GLU A 340 -9.97 -8.46 -20.75
CA GLU A 340 -9.23 -9.48 -20.03
C GLU A 340 -7.72 -9.22 -20.10
N ASP A 341 -7.20 -8.81 -21.26
CA ASP A 341 -5.80 -8.43 -21.41
C ASP A 341 -5.45 -7.17 -20.60
N ALA A 342 -6.32 -6.15 -20.60
CA ALA A 342 -6.20 -4.97 -19.75
C ALA A 342 -6.17 -5.33 -18.25
N HIS A 343 -6.95 -6.35 -17.85
CA HIS A 343 -6.95 -6.85 -16.50
C HIS A 343 -5.64 -7.57 -16.15
N HIS A 344 -5.16 -8.48 -17.01
CA HIS A 344 -3.90 -9.19 -16.79
C HIS A 344 -2.70 -8.26 -16.69
N ILE A 345 -2.58 -7.28 -17.60
CA ILE A 345 -1.48 -6.31 -17.53
C ILE A 345 -1.58 -5.44 -16.27
N GLY A 346 -2.79 -5.10 -15.83
CA GLY A 346 -3.01 -4.39 -14.57
C GLY A 346 -2.49 -5.16 -13.36
N LEU A 347 -2.76 -6.48 -13.29
CA LEU A 347 -2.24 -7.34 -12.22
C LEU A 347 -0.72 -7.44 -12.27
N VAL A 348 -0.14 -7.65 -13.46
CA VAL A 348 1.32 -7.69 -13.65
C VAL A 348 1.95 -6.36 -13.23
N ALA A 349 1.37 -5.22 -13.61
CA ALA A 349 1.85 -3.91 -13.22
C ALA A 349 1.81 -3.72 -11.69
N LEU A 350 0.70 -4.06 -11.03
CA LEU A 350 0.60 -3.98 -9.56
C LEU A 350 1.66 -4.86 -8.87
N LYS A 351 1.90 -6.06 -9.40
CA LYS A 351 2.92 -6.99 -8.89
C LYS A 351 4.33 -6.40 -9.01
N VAL A 352 4.73 -6.04 -10.23
CA VAL A 352 6.07 -5.53 -10.54
C VAL A 352 6.34 -4.22 -9.79
N LEU A 353 5.38 -3.28 -9.81
CA LEU A 353 5.52 -2.03 -9.07
C LEU A 353 5.68 -2.28 -7.58
N ARG A 354 5.01 -3.30 -7.01
CA ARG A 354 5.17 -3.63 -5.60
C ARG A 354 6.55 -4.19 -5.29
N GLU A 355 7.06 -5.10 -6.12
CA GLU A 355 8.42 -5.65 -5.99
C GLU A 355 9.50 -4.55 -6.10
N LEU A 356 9.25 -3.52 -6.91
CA LEU A 356 10.11 -2.35 -7.06
C LEU A 356 9.88 -1.26 -5.98
N GLY A 357 8.89 -1.40 -5.11
CA GLY A 357 8.54 -0.38 -4.12
C GLY A 357 7.89 0.89 -4.70
N LEU A 358 7.38 0.81 -5.94
CA LEU A 358 6.70 1.86 -6.70
C LEU A 358 5.17 1.64 -6.81
N ASN A 359 4.59 0.67 -6.09
CA ASN A 359 3.15 0.43 -6.15
C ASN A 359 2.33 1.57 -5.55
N PRO A 360 1.13 1.84 -6.11
CA PRO A 360 0.11 2.61 -5.42
C PRO A 360 -0.18 1.96 -4.07
N ARG A 361 -0.19 2.79 -3.02
CA ARG A 361 -0.50 2.37 -1.66
C ARG A 361 -1.18 3.49 -0.90
N GLU A 362 -2.08 3.10 -0.01
CA GLU A 362 -2.73 4.02 0.89
C GLU A 362 -1.75 4.49 1.95
N ARG A 363 -1.57 5.81 2.04
CA ARG A 363 -0.76 6.44 3.07
C ARG A 363 -1.67 6.94 4.20
N PRO A 364 -1.21 6.87 5.47
CA PRO A 364 -1.99 7.41 6.58
C PRO A 364 -2.27 8.90 6.38
N ALA A 365 -3.50 9.32 6.67
CA ALA A 365 -3.93 10.71 6.48
C ALA A 365 -3.29 11.69 7.50
N ARG A 366 -2.81 11.19 8.63
CA ARG A 366 -2.07 11.96 9.65
C ARG A 366 -0.63 11.45 9.71
N SER A 367 0.33 12.38 9.69
CA SER A 367 1.77 12.12 9.85
C SER A 367 2.17 11.65 11.28
N GLY A 368 1.21 11.25 12.11
CA GLY A 368 1.39 10.96 13.54
C GLY A 368 1.52 9.47 13.86
N VAL A 369 2.75 9.03 14.15
CA VAL A 369 3.28 8.17 15.24
C VAL A 369 2.47 7.04 15.93
N VAL A 370 1.14 6.96 15.89
CA VAL A 370 0.40 5.81 16.45
C VAL A 370 -0.82 5.56 15.57
N PRO A 371 -1.09 4.32 15.09
CA PRO A 371 -2.40 4.02 14.56
C PRO A 371 -3.36 3.98 15.75
N GLU A 372 -4.15 5.04 15.92
CA GLU A 372 -5.42 4.90 16.62
C GLU A 372 -6.28 3.88 15.84
N PRO A 373 -7.21 3.17 16.50
CA PRO A 373 -8.18 2.35 15.80
C PRO A 373 -8.79 3.19 14.67
N SER A 374 -8.83 2.63 13.46
CA SER A 374 -9.41 3.39 12.35
C SER A 374 -10.81 3.84 12.76
N ASP A 375 -11.15 5.08 12.44
CA ASP A 375 -12.49 5.66 12.61
C ASP A 375 -13.60 4.94 11.83
N LEU A 376 -13.23 4.01 10.95
CA LEU A 376 -14.10 3.12 10.20
C LEU A 376 -13.94 1.65 10.64
N ALA A 377 -13.23 1.38 11.73
CA ALA A 377 -13.01 0.00 12.17
C ALA A 377 -14.34 -0.67 12.52
N VAL A 378 -14.47 -1.95 12.13
CA VAL A 378 -15.65 -2.78 12.37
C VAL A 378 -15.22 -4.14 12.88
N THR A 379 -16.12 -4.85 13.55
CA THR A 379 -15.88 -6.24 13.95
C THR A 379 -16.47 -7.19 12.92
N VAL A 380 -15.65 -8.12 12.41
CA VAL A 380 -16.06 -9.16 11.47
C VAL A 380 -15.55 -10.51 12.01
N PHE A 381 -16.46 -11.46 12.26
CA PHE A 381 -16.14 -12.77 12.85
C PHE A 381 -15.35 -12.68 14.18
N ASP A 382 -15.75 -11.76 15.05
CA ASP A 382 -15.08 -11.47 16.33
C ASP A 382 -13.67 -10.84 16.18
N GLN A 383 -13.25 -10.46 14.96
CA GLN A 383 -11.98 -9.80 14.70
C GLN A 383 -12.18 -8.33 14.32
N ALA A 384 -11.35 -7.45 14.88
CA ALA A 384 -11.33 -6.06 14.48
C ALA A 384 -10.72 -5.92 13.07
N VAL A 385 -11.48 -5.37 12.13
CA VAL A 385 -11.04 -5.05 10.77
C VAL A 385 -10.94 -3.53 10.64
N ALA A 386 -9.86 -3.05 10.03
CA ALA A 386 -9.55 -1.62 9.95
C ALA A 386 -10.58 -0.79 9.17
N ASN A 387 -11.38 -1.40 8.31
CA ASN A 387 -12.50 -0.76 7.60
C ASN A 387 -13.40 -1.83 6.95
N PRO A 388 -14.67 -1.54 6.68
CA PRO A 388 -15.62 -2.49 6.11
C PRO A 388 -15.54 -2.61 4.58
N ILE A 389 -14.50 -2.08 3.93
CA ILE A 389 -14.38 -2.13 2.47
C ILE A 389 -13.53 -3.32 2.05
N ALA A 390 -14.05 -4.14 1.14
CA ALA A 390 -13.39 -5.33 0.64
C ALA A 390 -13.22 -5.33 -0.88
N ILE A 391 -12.22 -6.05 -1.37
CA ILE A 391 -12.05 -6.33 -2.81
C ILE A 391 -12.62 -7.73 -3.09
N SER A 392 -13.53 -7.82 -4.05
CA SER A 392 -14.26 -9.06 -4.38
C SER A 392 -13.46 -10.04 -5.23
N ALA A 393 -13.79 -11.33 -5.13
CA ALA A 393 -13.17 -12.38 -5.94
C ALA A 393 -13.28 -12.12 -7.44
N GLY A 394 -12.38 -12.78 -8.19
CA GLY A 394 -12.26 -12.68 -9.63
C GLY A 394 -11.22 -11.67 -10.09
N LEU A 395 -10.82 -10.73 -9.23
CA LEU A 395 -9.75 -9.76 -9.54
C LEU A 395 -8.38 -10.45 -9.46
N ASP A 396 -8.10 -11.15 -8.36
CA ASP A 396 -6.90 -11.98 -8.22
C ASP A 396 -7.31 -13.45 -8.11
N LYS A 397 -7.45 -14.11 -9.26
CA LYS A 397 -7.97 -15.49 -9.35
C LYS A 397 -7.00 -16.55 -8.83
N ASP A 398 -5.71 -16.24 -8.82
CA ASP A 398 -4.64 -17.21 -8.57
C ASP A 398 -3.82 -16.89 -7.30
N ALA A 399 -4.24 -15.86 -6.53
CA ALA A 399 -3.56 -15.33 -5.35
C ALA A 399 -2.12 -14.81 -5.64
N ASP A 400 -1.95 -14.13 -6.78
CA ASP A 400 -0.66 -13.60 -7.22
C ASP A 400 -0.30 -12.25 -6.59
N ILE A 401 -1.30 -11.43 -6.22
CA ILE A 401 -1.11 -10.07 -5.69
C ILE A 401 -1.92 -9.71 -4.42
N PRO A 402 -2.21 -10.61 -3.46
CA PRO A 402 -3.03 -10.24 -2.28
C PRO A 402 -2.50 -9.00 -1.54
N ASP A 403 -1.17 -8.93 -1.36
CA ASP A 403 -0.54 -7.82 -0.67
C ASP A 403 -0.68 -6.49 -1.41
N ALA A 404 -0.58 -6.51 -2.75
CA ALA A 404 -0.73 -5.27 -3.52
C ALA A 404 -2.16 -4.75 -3.41
N LEU A 405 -3.15 -5.64 -3.29
CA LEU A 405 -4.54 -5.29 -3.05
C LEU A 405 -4.76 -4.76 -1.62
N PHE A 406 -4.10 -5.33 -0.61
CA PHE A 406 -4.11 -4.77 0.75
C PHE A 406 -3.43 -3.40 0.83
N ASP A 407 -2.35 -3.19 0.08
CA ASP A 407 -1.64 -1.90 -0.01
C ASP A 407 -2.58 -0.79 -0.53
N LEU A 408 -3.60 -1.11 -1.34
CA LEU A 408 -4.63 -0.14 -1.78
C LEU A 408 -5.59 0.30 -0.66
N GLY A 409 -5.52 -0.33 0.52
CA GLY A 409 -6.25 0.09 1.72
C GLY A 409 -7.49 -0.74 2.06
N ALA A 410 -7.77 -1.84 1.37
CA ALA A 410 -8.93 -2.71 1.60
C ALA A 410 -8.83 -3.47 2.93
N GLY A 411 -9.89 -3.47 3.75
CA GLY A 411 -9.95 -4.24 5.00
C GLY A 411 -9.91 -5.75 4.75
N ILE A 412 -10.54 -6.19 3.67
CA ILE A 412 -10.59 -7.60 3.28
C ILE A 412 -10.27 -7.74 1.79
N VAL A 413 -9.53 -8.77 1.42
CA VAL A 413 -9.27 -9.13 0.01
C VAL A 413 -9.77 -10.54 -0.22
N GLU A 414 -10.60 -10.75 -1.24
CA GLU A 414 -11.09 -12.06 -1.66
C GLU A 414 -10.36 -12.50 -2.95
N VAL A 415 -9.60 -13.60 -2.90
CA VAL A 415 -8.94 -14.23 -4.06
C VAL A 415 -9.76 -15.43 -4.58
N GLY A 416 -9.50 -15.89 -5.80
CA GLY A 416 -10.25 -16.99 -6.45
C GLY A 416 -11.31 -16.51 -7.46
N GLY A 417 -12.28 -17.31 -7.91
CA GLY A 417 -12.66 -18.66 -7.49
C GLY A 417 -11.76 -19.78 -8.00
N CYS A 418 -11.10 -20.45 -7.06
CA CYS A 418 -10.19 -21.55 -7.29
C CYS A 418 -10.94 -22.87 -7.49
N THR A 419 -10.51 -23.67 -8.47
CA THR A 419 -11.03 -25.02 -8.73
C THR A 419 -10.01 -26.06 -8.29
N PRO A 420 -10.39 -27.35 -8.11
CA PRO A 420 -9.45 -28.40 -7.72
C PRO A 420 -8.22 -28.47 -8.60
N HIS A 421 -8.45 -28.50 -9.91
CA HIS A 421 -7.42 -28.62 -10.93
C HIS A 421 -7.42 -27.42 -11.86
N ALA A 422 -6.33 -27.26 -12.60
CA ALA A 422 -6.21 -26.19 -13.57
C ALA A 422 -7.28 -26.33 -14.67
N GLN A 423 -7.92 -25.22 -15.01
CA GLN A 423 -8.83 -25.13 -16.15
C GLN A 423 -8.72 -23.75 -16.81
N SER A 424 -8.76 -23.72 -18.13
CA SER A 424 -8.60 -22.50 -18.92
C SER A 424 -9.80 -21.56 -18.84
N GLY A 425 -10.98 -22.07 -18.44
CA GLY A 425 -12.27 -21.37 -18.45
C GLY A 425 -12.98 -21.47 -19.80
N ASN A 426 -13.92 -20.56 -20.08
CA ASN A 426 -14.61 -20.52 -21.37
C ASN A 426 -13.75 -19.87 -22.47
N PRO A 427 -14.01 -20.10 -23.76
CA PRO A 427 -13.24 -19.51 -24.86
C PRO A 427 -13.24 -17.97 -24.84
N ARG A 428 -12.10 -17.36 -25.23
CA ARG A 428 -11.96 -15.91 -25.42
C ARG A 428 -12.52 -15.46 -26.78
N PRO A 429 -12.98 -14.19 -26.92
CA PRO A 429 -13.15 -13.18 -25.87
C PRO A 429 -14.33 -13.53 -24.94
N ARG A 430 -14.17 -13.16 -23.66
CA ARG A 430 -15.10 -13.55 -22.58
C ARG A 430 -15.29 -12.48 -21.49
N SER A 431 -14.79 -11.27 -21.73
CA SER A 431 -14.94 -10.13 -20.84
C SER A 431 -15.06 -8.86 -21.69
N TRP A 432 -16.09 -8.07 -21.45
CA TRP A 432 -16.36 -6.84 -22.18
C TRP A 432 -16.75 -5.72 -21.23
N ARG A 433 -16.23 -4.53 -21.53
CA ARG A 433 -16.59 -3.28 -20.87
C ARG A 433 -17.79 -2.65 -21.60
N VAL A 434 -18.67 -2.03 -20.82
CA VAL A 434 -19.75 -1.16 -21.30
C VAL A 434 -19.55 0.22 -20.64
N PRO A 435 -18.59 1.03 -21.11
CA PRO A 435 -18.21 2.29 -20.45
C PRO A 435 -19.34 3.27 -20.19
N ALA A 436 -20.31 3.40 -21.10
CA ALA A 436 -21.46 4.30 -20.94
C ALA A 436 -22.30 4.05 -19.67
N VAL A 437 -22.24 2.85 -19.09
CA VAL A 437 -22.91 2.50 -17.82
C VAL A 437 -21.94 1.99 -16.76
N GLU A 438 -20.63 2.19 -16.97
CA GLU A 438 -19.56 1.64 -16.13
C GLU A 438 -19.75 0.14 -15.83
N GLY A 439 -20.20 -0.60 -16.84
CA GLY A 439 -20.58 -2.01 -16.72
C GLY A 439 -19.51 -2.98 -17.25
N LEU A 440 -19.55 -4.20 -16.77
CA LEU A 440 -18.75 -5.32 -17.26
C LEU A 440 -19.66 -6.53 -17.48
N VAL A 441 -19.63 -7.10 -18.68
CA VAL A 441 -20.18 -8.42 -18.97
C VAL A 441 -19.04 -9.41 -19.04
N ASN A 442 -19.16 -10.55 -18.38
CA ASN A 442 -18.15 -11.61 -18.50
C ASN A 442 -18.76 -13.01 -18.48
N ARG A 443 -18.12 -13.91 -19.23
CA ARG A 443 -18.37 -15.35 -19.25
C ARG A 443 -17.11 -16.17 -18.94
N ASN A 444 -16.28 -15.71 -18.01
CA ASN A 444 -14.95 -16.29 -17.75
C ASN A 444 -14.95 -17.81 -17.52
N GLY A 445 -15.95 -18.34 -16.80
CA GLY A 445 -16.10 -19.78 -16.57
C GLY A 445 -15.06 -20.37 -15.62
N LEU A 446 -14.74 -19.67 -14.52
CA LEU A 446 -13.83 -20.13 -13.46
C LEU A 446 -12.45 -20.56 -14.00
N ASN A 447 -11.81 -19.74 -14.84
CA ASN A 447 -10.42 -20.00 -15.22
C ASN A 447 -9.50 -19.93 -13.97
N SER A 448 -8.77 -20.99 -13.70
CA SER A 448 -7.95 -21.16 -12.49
C SER A 448 -6.73 -22.04 -12.78
N ARG A 449 -5.62 -21.80 -12.06
CA ARG A 449 -4.45 -22.69 -12.08
C ARG A 449 -4.56 -23.88 -11.11
N GLY A 450 -5.67 -24.02 -10.41
CA GLY A 450 -5.94 -25.12 -9.48
C GLY A 450 -5.52 -24.84 -8.03
N ALA A 451 -6.09 -25.60 -7.10
CA ALA A 451 -5.91 -25.43 -5.66
C ALA A 451 -4.47 -25.67 -5.20
N ASP A 452 -3.78 -26.66 -5.78
CA ASP A 452 -2.36 -26.93 -5.47
C ASP A 452 -1.45 -25.73 -5.78
N ALA A 453 -1.65 -25.11 -6.95
CA ALA A 453 -0.86 -23.97 -7.39
C ALA A 453 -1.10 -22.74 -6.51
N MET A 454 -2.37 -22.48 -6.14
CA MET A 454 -2.72 -21.39 -5.24
C MET A 454 -2.18 -21.63 -3.82
N ALA A 455 -2.32 -22.85 -3.29
CA ALA A 455 -1.79 -23.22 -1.98
C ALA A 455 -0.26 -23.05 -1.92
N ALA A 456 0.48 -23.44 -2.97
CA ALA A 456 1.92 -23.23 -3.04
C ALA A 456 2.31 -21.74 -2.96
N ARG A 457 1.56 -20.84 -3.64
CA ARG A 457 1.80 -19.38 -3.57
C ARG A 457 1.49 -18.80 -2.20
N LEU A 458 0.34 -19.16 -1.64
CA LEU A 458 -0.06 -18.68 -0.31
C LEU A 458 0.90 -19.18 0.77
N ARG A 459 1.35 -20.44 0.67
CA ARG A 459 2.39 -21.01 1.53
C ARG A 459 3.71 -20.24 1.43
N ASP A 460 4.17 -19.95 0.21
CA ASP A 460 5.38 -19.16 0.01
C ASP A 460 5.26 -17.76 0.62
N ARG A 461 4.08 -17.13 0.50
CA ARG A 461 3.79 -15.84 1.13
C ARG A 461 3.90 -15.91 2.66
N VAL A 462 3.30 -16.92 3.30
CA VAL A 462 3.43 -17.15 4.76
C VAL A 462 4.88 -17.43 5.16
N ARG A 463 5.60 -18.27 4.41
CA ARG A 463 7.02 -18.57 4.68
C ARG A 463 7.92 -17.35 4.58
N ARG A 464 7.74 -16.50 3.57
CA ARG A 464 8.52 -15.26 3.44
C ARG A 464 8.25 -14.30 4.61
N PHE A 465 7.00 -14.21 5.06
CA PHE A 465 6.65 -13.44 6.25
C PHE A 465 7.30 -14.01 7.52
N ALA A 466 7.20 -15.32 7.73
CA ALA A 466 7.82 -16.02 8.86
C ALA A 466 9.34 -15.80 8.91
N LEU A 467 10.02 -16.02 7.77
CA LEU A 467 11.47 -15.79 7.63
C LEU A 467 11.87 -14.36 7.95
N GLY A 468 11.05 -13.37 7.55
CA GLY A 468 11.30 -11.96 7.85
C GLY A 468 11.27 -11.63 9.34
N LEU A 469 10.60 -12.46 10.15
CA LEU A 469 10.48 -12.31 11.60
C LEU A 469 11.34 -13.32 12.39
N GLY A 470 12.03 -14.24 11.70
CA GLY A 470 12.76 -15.33 12.34
C GLY A 470 11.86 -16.42 12.93
N LEU A 471 10.64 -16.56 12.43
CA LEU A 471 9.66 -17.57 12.80
C LEU A 471 9.59 -18.69 11.75
N THR A 472 8.98 -19.80 12.13
CA THR A 472 8.60 -20.90 11.26
C THR A 472 7.23 -20.66 10.61
N GLU A 473 6.93 -21.42 9.56
CA GLU A 473 5.61 -21.43 8.94
C GLU A 473 4.51 -21.76 9.97
N GLN A 474 4.73 -22.81 10.78
CA GLN A 474 3.74 -23.28 11.74
C GLN A 474 3.46 -22.25 12.84
N GLU A 475 4.51 -21.60 13.40
CA GLU A 475 4.34 -20.53 14.38
C GLU A 475 3.46 -19.39 13.84
N VAL A 476 3.63 -19.00 12.57
CA VAL A 476 2.76 -17.98 11.95
C VAL A 476 1.33 -18.48 11.76
N LEU A 477 1.15 -19.73 11.32
CA LEU A 477 -0.18 -20.32 11.16
C LEU A 477 -0.94 -20.41 12.49
N ASP A 478 -0.25 -20.68 13.59
CA ASP A 478 -0.80 -20.77 14.93
C ASP A 478 -0.93 -19.42 15.65
N GLY A 479 -0.46 -18.33 15.02
CA GLY A 479 -0.48 -16.99 15.59
C GLY A 479 0.54 -16.79 16.73
N GLU A 480 1.60 -17.58 16.75
CA GLU A 480 2.67 -17.51 17.74
C GLU A 480 3.69 -16.44 17.35
N GLY A 481 3.98 -15.53 18.28
CA GLY A 481 4.93 -14.44 18.04
C GLY A 481 4.45 -13.34 17.08
N VAL A 482 3.20 -13.41 16.62
CA VAL A 482 2.60 -12.43 15.69
C VAL A 482 1.17 -12.08 16.09
N ASP A 483 0.80 -10.81 15.92
CA ASP A 483 -0.56 -10.30 16.16
C ASP A 483 -1.24 -9.96 14.83
N VAL A 484 -1.31 -10.96 13.94
CA VAL A 484 -1.94 -10.86 12.62
C VAL A 484 -2.66 -12.16 12.28
N PRO A 485 -3.78 -12.11 11.53
CA PRO A 485 -4.39 -13.31 10.98
C PRO A 485 -3.44 -14.03 10.00
N PRO A 486 -3.40 -15.38 9.99
CA PRO A 486 -2.46 -16.15 9.19
C PRO A 486 -2.71 -16.05 7.67
N GLY A 487 -3.95 -15.73 7.26
CA GLY A 487 -4.26 -15.47 5.86
C GLY A 487 -3.80 -14.10 5.42
N SER A 488 -4.21 -13.02 6.09
CA SER A 488 -3.90 -11.65 5.68
C SER A 488 -2.47 -11.23 5.97
N LEU A 489 -1.83 -11.79 7.01
CA LEU A 489 -0.51 -11.40 7.51
C LEU A 489 -0.39 -9.91 7.87
N LEU A 490 -1.52 -9.24 8.08
CA LEU A 490 -1.60 -7.81 8.37
C LEU A 490 -2.60 -7.55 9.49
N PRO A 491 -2.26 -6.68 10.46
CA PRO A 491 -3.18 -6.37 11.55
C PRO A 491 -4.41 -5.65 11.01
N GLY A 492 -5.59 -6.02 11.52
CA GLY A 492 -6.86 -5.43 11.10
C GLY A 492 -7.27 -5.75 9.67
N ARG A 493 -6.77 -6.84 9.08
CA ARG A 493 -7.10 -7.27 7.71
C ARG A 493 -7.46 -8.76 7.66
N LEU A 494 -8.29 -9.16 6.70
CA LEU A 494 -8.62 -10.56 6.45
C LEU A 494 -8.39 -10.94 4.99
N LEU A 495 -7.84 -12.14 4.75
CA LEU A 495 -7.77 -12.75 3.43
C LEU A 495 -8.88 -13.79 3.28
N ALA A 496 -9.78 -13.55 2.34
CA ALA A 496 -10.79 -14.51 1.93
C ALA A 496 -10.31 -15.31 0.70
N VAL A 497 -10.55 -16.62 0.67
CA VAL A 497 -10.18 -17.51 -0.44
C VAL A 497 -11.43 -18.21 -0.96
N GLN A 498 -11.81 -17.89 -2.19
CA GLN A 498 -12.98 -18.44 -2.84
C GLN A 498 -12.66 -19.74 -3.58
N VAL A 499 -13.50 -20.75 -3.38
CA VAL A 499 -13.41 -22.08 -4.01
C VAL A 499 -14.68 -22.39 -4.82
N ALA A 500 -14.54 -23.22 -5.84
CA ALA A 500 -15.62 -23.63 -6.75
C ALA A 500 -15.38 -25.05 -7.29
N LYS A 501 -16.44 -25.69 -7.81
CA LYS A 501 -16.33 -27.00 -8.50
C LYS A 501 -15.60 -26.91 -9.84
N GLN A 502 -15.11 -28.05 -10.33
CA GLN A 502 -14.66 -28.17 -11.72
C GLN A 502 -15.81 -27.93 -12.70
N LYS A 503 -15.48 -27.41 -13.89
CA LYS A 503 -16.46 -27.23 -14.97
C LYS A 503 -17.15 -28.54 -15.35
N GLU A 504 -16.36 -29.61 -15.47
CA GLU A 504 -16.81 -30.93 -15.97
C GLU A 504 -17.49 -31.81 -14.91
N THR A 505 -17.44 -31.43 -13.63
CA THR A 505 -18.16 -32.16 -12.58
C THR A 505 -19.66 -31.95 -12.73
N ASP A 506 -20.42 -33.02 -12.94
CA ASP A 506 -21.89 -32.98 -13.06
C ASP A 506 -22.52 -32.48 -11.75
N GLU A 507 -23.27 -31.39 -11.83
CA GLU A 507 -23.96 -30.76 -10.71
C GLU A 507 -24.99 -31.67 -10.03
N ARG A 508 -25.49 -32.68 -10.74
CA ARG A 508 -26.46 -33.65 -10.20
C ARG A 508 -25.80 -34.66 -9.28
N ASP A 509 -24.50 -34.90 -9.44
CA ASP A 509 -23.68 -35.68 -8.50
C ASP A 509 -23.17 -34.75 -7.38
N VAL A 510 -24.04 -34.49 -6.41
CA VAL A 510 -23.73 -33.61 -5.27
C VAL A 510 -22.52 -34.10 -4.48
N GLU A 511 -22.26 -35.41 -4.44
CA GLU A 511 -21.08 -35.96 -3.76
C GLU A 511 -19.79 -35.65 -4.52
N ALA A 512 -19.79 -35.75 -5.85
CA ALA A 512 -18.66 -35.30 -6.66
C ALA A 512 -18.40 -33.81 -6.51
N VAL A 513 -19.47 -33.00 -6.50
CA VAL A 513 -19.36 -31.56 -6.26
C VAL A 513 -18.77 -31.29 -4.88
N ALA A 514 -19.25 -31.96 -3.82
CA ALA A 514 -18.70 -31.81 -2.48
C ALA A 514 -17.21 -32.19 -2.42
N ARG A 515 -16.79 -33.27 -3.10
CA ARG A 515 -15.38 -33.66 -3.21
C ARG A 515 -14.52 -32.57 -3.86
N ASP A 516 -15.02 -31.87 -4.88
CA ASP A 516 -14.28 -30.74 -5.48
C ASP A 516 -14.04 -29.63 -4.45
N TYR A 517 -15.09 -29.21 -3.72
CA TYR A 517 -14.93 -28.17 -2.70
C TYR A 517 -13.99 -28.61 -1.58
N VAL A 518 -14.15 -29.83 -1.07
CA VAL A 518 -13.29 -30.41 -0.01
C VAL A 518 -11.84 -30.48 -0.47
N TYR A 519 -11.57 -30.87 -1.73
CA TYR A 519 -10.21 -30.90 -2.29
C TYR A 519 -9.52 -29.54 -2.21
N CYS A 520 -10.26 -28.48 -2.57
CA CYS A 520 -9.76 -27.10 -2.49
C CYS A 520 -9.56 -26.67 -1.04
N VAL A 521 -10.55 -26.92 -0.18
CA VAL A 521 -10.53 -26.52 1.25
C VAL A 521 -9.34 -27.16 1.96
N ASN A 522 -9.12 -28.46 1.79
CA ASN A 522 -8.00 -29.19 2.39
C ASN A 522 -6.64 -28.49 2.14
N ARG A 523 -6.44 -27.94 0.93
CA ARG A 523 -5.19 -27.28 0.52
C ARG A 523 -5.09 -25.82 0.94
N LEU A 524 -6.23 -25.12 0.96
CA LEU A 524 -6.27 -23.66 1.08
C LEU A 524 -6.61 -23.19 2.49
N ALA A 525 -7.29 -24.01 3.29
CA ALA A 525 -7.72 -23.69 4.64
C ALA A 525 -6.58 -23.22 5.58
N PRO A 526 -5.35 -23.77 5.52
CA PRO A 526 -4.26 -23.27 6.34
C PRO A 526 -3.95 -21.77 6.10
N TYR A 527 -4.16 -21.28 4.87
CA TYR A 527 -3.72 -19.96 4.44
C TYR A 527 -4.85 -18.94 4.20
N ALA A 528 -6.09 -19.27 4.58
CA ALA A 528 -7.25 -18.39 4.42
C ALA A 528 -7.76 -17.93 5.79
N ASP A 529 -8.14 -16.68 5.98
CA ASP A 529 -8.88 -16.28 7.20
C ASP A 529 -10.37 -16.62 7.04
N VAL A 530 -10.87 -16.51 5.81
CA VAL A 530 -12.24 -16.85 5.42
C VAL A 530 -12.19 -17.71 4.15
N LEU A 531 -12.87 -18.85 4.14
CA LEU A 531 -13.14 -19.66 2.97
C LEU A 531 -14.50 -19.30 2.40
N VAL A 532 -14.60 -19.14 1.07
CA VAL A 532 -15.86 -18.76 0.41
C VAL A 532 -16.27 -19.84 -0.59
N VAL A 533 -17.42 -20.46 -0.37
CA VAL A 533 -18.03 -21.42 -1.28
C VAL A 533 -18.82 -20.68 -2.36
N ASN A 534 -18.37 -20.73 -3.60
CA ASN A 534 -19.08 -20.10 -4.71
C ASN A 534 -20.05 -21.07 -5.41
N VAL A 535 -21.34 -20.80 -5.27
CA VAL A 535 -22.44 -21.52 -5.95
C VAL A 535 -23.24 -20.60 -6.89
N SER A 536 -22.69 -19.43 -7.24
CA SER A 536 -23.46 -18.32 -7.84
C SER A 536 -22.97 -17.82 -9.20
N SER A 537 -21.85 -18.35 -9.71
CA SER A 537 -21.35 -17.99 -11.05
C SER A 537 -22.38 -18.39 -12.14
N PRO A 538 -22.83 -17.46 -13.00
CA PRO A 538 -23.70 -17.78 -14.14
C PRO A 538 -22.94 -18.43 -15.31
N ASN A 539 -21.62 -18.54 -15.21
CA ASN A 539 -20.72 -18.87 -16.30
C ASN A 539 -20.27 -20.35 -16.29
N THR A 540 -20.73 -21.10 -15.29
CA THR A 540 -20.48 -22.52 -15.12
C THR A 540 -21.83 -23.23 -15.20
N PRO A 541 -22.03 -24.16 -16.15
CA PRO A 541 -23.28 -24.91 -16.28
C PRO A 541 -23.70 -25.54 -14.95
N GLY A 542 -25.00 -25.51 -14.65
CA GLY A 542 -25.61 -26.15 -13.48
C GLY A 542 -25.23 -25.57 -12.10
N LEU A 543 -24.23 -24.68 -12.01
CA LEU A 543 -23.68 -24.26 -10.71
C LEU A 543 -24.71 -23.55 -9.83
N ARG A 544 -25.61 -22.76 -10.42
CA ARG A 544 -26.66 -22.05 -9.66
C ARG A 544 -27.76 -22.97 -9.15
N ASP A 545 -27.92 -24.14 -9.76
CA ASP A 545 -28.93 -25.13 -9.35
C ASP A 545 -28.55 -25.76 -8.00
N LEU A 546 -27.26 -25.72 -7.64
CA LEU A 546 -26.74 -26.13 -6.33
C LEU A 546 -27.19 -25.20 -5.19
N GLN A 547 -27.80 -24.06 -5.47
CA GLN A 547 -28.36 -23.18 -4.42
C GLN A 547 -29.66 -23.73 -3.82
N ALA A 548 -30.25 -24.77 -4.41
CA ALA A 548 -31.35 -25.50 -3.79
C ALA A 548 -30.95 -26.03 -2.40
N ALA A 549 -31.84 -25.89 -1.42
CA ALA A 549 -31.55 -26.13 0.01
C ALA A 549 -30.86 -27.48 0.30
N GLY A 550 -31.30 -28.55 -0.36
CA GLY A 550 -30.78 -29.91 -0.15
C GLY A 550 -29.30 -30.06 -0.60
N PRO A 551 -28.99 -29.90 -1.90
CA PRO A 551 -27.61 -29.92 -2.38
C PRO A 551 -26.70 -28.93 -1.65
N LEU A 552 -27.18 -27.70 -1.43
CA LEU A 552 -26.41 -26.67 -0.76
C LEU A 552 -26.01 -27.09 0.66
N GLY A 553 -26.95 -27.60 1.44
CA GLY A 553 -26.69 -28.05 2.82
C GLY A 553 -25.62 -29.14 2.89
N ARG A 554 -25.64 -30.12 1.97
CA ARG A 554 -24.62 -31.19 1.91
C ARG A 554 -23.23 -30.65 1.58
N ILE A 555 -23.13 -29.80 0.55
CA ILE A 555 -21.85 -29.20 0.13
C ILE A 555 -21.28 -28.34 1.25
N LEU A 556 -22.09 -27.46 1.84
CA LEU A 556 -21.64 -26.56 2.90
C LEU A 556 -21.22 -27.33 4.15
N GLY A 557 -21.96 -28.39 4.53
CA GLY A 557 -21.60 -29.24 5.67
C GLY A 557 -20.23 -29.89 5.50
N ALA A 558 -19.97 -30.47 4.32
CA ALA A 558 -18.68 -31.08 4.00
C ALA A 558 -17.52 -30.05 4.02
N VAL A 559 -17.77 -28.83 3.54
CA VAL A 559 -16.78 -27.74 3.58
C VAL A 559 -16.48 -27.29 5.01
N VAL A 560 -17.50 -27.11 5.84
CA VAL A 560 -17.33 -26.70 7.24
C VAL A 560 -16.57 -27.75 8.04
N GLU A 561 -16.88 -29.03 7.83
CA GLU A 561 -16.15 -30.15 8.45
C GLU A 561 -14.67 -30.13 8.05
N GLU A 562 -14.37 -29.99 6.75
CA GLU A 562 -12.99 -29.97 6.27
C GLU A 562 -12.22 -28.71 6.71
N ALA A 563 -12.88 -27.55 6.72
CA ALA A 563 -12.31 -26.31 7.24
C ALA A 563 -11.92 -26.43 8.72
N GLY A 564 -12.73 -27.16 9.50
CA GLY A 564 -12.45 -27.47 10.91
C GLY A 564 -11.20 -28.34 11.13
N ARG A 565 -10.76 -29.09 10.10
CA ARG A 565 -9.56 -29.93 10.15
C ARG A 565 -8.26 -29.20 9.81
N ALA A 566 -8.31 -27.93 9.42
CA ALA A 566 -7.12 -27.16 9.05
C ALA A 566 -6.04 -27.21 10.15
N ASP A 567 -4.78 -27.46 9.79
CA ASP A 567 -3.67 -27.60 10.74
C ASP A 567 -3.15 -26.25 11.24
N ARG A 568 -3.98 -25.60 12.06
CA ARG A 568 -3.67 -24.36 12.77
C ARG A 568 -4.62 -24.12 13.95
N LYS A 569 -4.19 -23.29 14.91
CA LYS A 569 -4.93 -22.97 16.13
C LYS A 569 -6.30 -22.33 15.89
N VAL A 570 -6.38 -21.28 15.06
CA VAL A 570 -7.64 -20.57 14.75
C VAL A 570 -8.17 -21.04 13.40
N LYS A 571 -9.29 -21.76 13.38
CA LYS A 571 -9.85 -22.30 12.13
C LYS A 571 -10.42 -21.18 11.23
N PRO A 572 -10.33 -21.32 9.89
CA PRO A 572 -10.92 -20.35 8.97
C PRO A 572 -12.44 -20.32 9.12
N ARG A 573 -13.01 -19.14 8.91
CA ARG A 573 -14.46 -18.96 8.81
C ARG A 573 -14.94 -19.44 7.45
N VAL A 574 -16.17 -19.95 7.36
CA VAL A 574 -16.76 -20.38 6.09
C VAL A 574 -17.91 -19.47 5.72
N MET A 575 -17.94 -19.02 4.47
CA MET A 575 -19.04 -18.27 3.88
C MET A 575 -19.53 -18.93 2.60
N VAL A 576 -20.77 -18.62 2.20
CA VAL A 576 -21.32 -18.97 0.88
C VAL A 576 -21.63 -17.72 0.07
N LYS A 577 -21.28 -17.71 -1.23
CA LYS A 577 -21.58 -16.60 -2.14
C LYS A 577 -22.76 -16.94 -3.05
N VAL A 578 -23.83 -16.16 -2.97
CA VAL A 578 -25.13 -16.45 -3.59
C VAL A 578 -25.43 -15.54 -4.78
N SER A 579 -26.25 -16.06 -5.69
CA SER A 579 -26.67 -15.37 -6.91
C SER A 579 -27.57 -14.18 -6.56
N PRO A 580 -27.44 -13.05 -7.27
CA PRO A 580 -28.41 -11.98 -7.12
C PRO A 580 -29.72 -12.30 -7.84
N ASP A 581 -29.79 -13.38 -8.62
CA ASP A 581 -30.90 -13.66 -9.54
C ASP A 581 -32.05 -14.49 -8.96
N GLU A 582 -31.97 -14.90 -7.69
CA GLU A 582 -33.08 -15.52 -6.96
C GLU A 582 -34.14 -14.45 -6.65
N ASP A 583 -35.39 -14.66 -7.06
CA ASP A 583 -36.47 -13.70 -6.84
C ASP A 583 -37.46 -14.15 -5.76
N GLU A 584 -37.64 -15.46 -5.61
CA GLU A 584 -38.66 -16.04 -4.75
C GLU A 584 -38.17 -16.12 -3.30
N ASP A 585 -39.01 -15.68 -2.36
CA ASP A 585 -38.70 -15.74 -0.92
C ASP A 585 -38.39 -17.16 -0.47
N ALA A 586 -39.11 -18.17 -0.99
CA ALA A 586 -38.89 -19.58 -0.68
C ALA A 586 -37.47 -20.08 -1.07
N GLN A 587 -36.89 -19.56 -2.16
CA GLN A 587 -35.53 -19.92 -2.56
C GLN A 587 -34.51 -19.38 -1.56
N MET A 588 -34.65 -18.12 -1.16
CA MET A 588 -33.77 -17.49 -0.16
C MET A 588 -33.91 -18.13 1.22
N GLU A 589 -35.14 -18.46 1.64
CA GLU A 589 -35.41 -19.21 2.86
C GLU A 589 -34.70 -20.57 2.85
N GLY A 590 -34.75 -21.28 1.71
CA GLY A 590 -34.01 -22.53 1.51
C GLY A 590 -32.50 -22.36 1.67
N ILE A 591 -31.93 -21.30 1.11
CA ILE A 591 -30.50 -20.96 1.27
C ILE A 591 -30.17 -20.66 2.73
N VAL A 592 -30.96 -19.81 3.39
CA VAL A 592 -30.77 -19.44 4.81
C VAL A 592 -30.84 -20.69 5.70
N ARG A 593 -31.80 -21.58 5.45
CA ARG A 593 -31.89 -22.87 6.15
C ARG A 593 -30.63 -23.70 5.97
N ALA A 594 -30.11 -23.81 4.74
CA ALA A 594 -28.87 -24.54 4.47
C ALA A 594 -27.65 -23.91 5.18
N VAL A 595 -27.57 -22.58 5.24
CA VAL A 595 -26.50 -21.84 5.96
C VAL A 595 -26.49 -22.18 7.45
N TYR A 596 -27.66 -22.24 8.10
CA TYR A 596 -27.74 -22.60 9.51
C TYR A 596 -27.42 -24.09 9.75
N LEU A 597 -28.01 -24.99 8.97
CA LEU A 597 -27.83 -26.43 9.15
C LEU A 597 -26.39 -26.90 8.90
N SER A 598 -25.65 -26.22 8.05
CA SER A 598 -24.27 -26.55 7.72
C SER A 598 -23.23 -25.95 8.66
N GLY A 599 -23.61 -24.99 9.51
CA GLY A 599 -22.67 -24.31 10.41
C GLY A 599 -21.85 -23.20 9.74
N VAL A 600 -22.20 -22.77 8.52
CA VAL A 600 -21.54 -21.65 7.82
C VAL A 600 -21.64 -20.36 8.63
N ASP A 601 -20.56 -19.57 8.70
CA ASP A 601 -20.47 -18.36 9.51
C ASP A 601 -21.15 -17.13 8.87
N GLY A 602 -21.32 -17.12 7.54
CA GLY A 602 -21.91 -15.97 6.84
C GLY A 602 -22.26 -16.18 5.37
N VAL A 603 -22.86 -15.14 4.77
CA VAL A 603 -23.30 -15.13 3.37
C VAL A 603 -22.72 -13.92 2.66
N ILE A 604 -22.18 -14.13 1.46
CA ILE A 604 -21.87 -13.05 0.53
C ILE A 604 -23.07 -12.88 -0.40
N VAL A 605 -23.81 -11.79 -0.22
CA VAL A 605 -25.04 -11.49 -0.96
C VAL A 605 -24.69 -10.78 -2.26
N GLY A 606 -24.89 -11.50 -3.36
CA GLY A 606 -24.70 -11.01 -4.70
C GLY A 606 -23.58 -11.72 -5.45
N ASN A 607 -23.61 -11.53 -6.77
CA ASN A 607 -22.60 -11.91 -7.74
C ASN A 607 -22.97 -11.09 -9.00
N THR A 608 -22.59 -11.56 -10.18
CA THR A 608 -23.04 -11.00 -11.45
C THR A 608 -24.47 -11.43 -11.79
N THR A 609 -25.21 -10.61 -12.53
CA THR A 609 -26.59 -10.91 -12.96
C THR A 609 -26.67 -11.32 -14.42
N LYS A 610 -27.54 -12.28 -14.76
CA LYS A 610 -27.90 -12.57 -16.16
C LYS A 610 -28.94 -11.60 -16.71
N ARG A 611 -29.60 -10.81 -15.85
CA ARG A 611 -30.63 -9.86 -16.28
C ARG A 611 -29.97 -8.72 -17.06
N ARG A 612 -30.70 -8.24 -18.07
CA ARG A 612 -30.29 -7.10 -18.90
C ARG A 612 -31.29 -5.95 -18.87
N ALA A 613 -32.55 -6.23 -18.53
CA ALA A 613 -33.57 -5.22 -18.32
C ALA A 613 -33.16 -4.26 -17.19
N GLY A 614 -33.37 -2.96 -17.40
CA GLY A 614 -33.08 -1.92 -16.41
C GLY A 614 -31.61 -1.59 -16.17
N LEU A 615 -30.67 -2.21 -16.90
CA LEU A 615 -29.23 -1.91 -16.74
C LEU A 615 -28.78 -0.61 -17.38
N VAL A 616 -29.53 -0.12 -18.37
CA VAL A 616 -29.25 1.13 -19.09
C VAL A 616 -30.35 2.12 -18.75
N ALA A 617 -29.98 3.24 -18.14
CA ALA A 617 -30.92 4.29 -17.79
C ALA A 617 -31.54 4.92 -19.05
N GLN A 618 -32.77 5.41 -18.93
CA GLN A 618 -33.45 6.11 -20.02
C GLN A 618 -32.61 7.30 -20.50
N GLY A 619 -32.44 7.43 -21.81
CA GLY A 619 -31.67 8.52 -22.44
C GLY A 619 -30.17 8.24 -22.61
N VAL A 620 -29.60 7.20 -22.00
CA VAL A 620 -28.20 6.80 -22.24
C VAL A 620 -28.08 6.13 -23.60
N ARG A 621 -27.31 6.74 -24.51
CA ARG A 621 -27.04 6.16 -25.84
C ARG A 621 -25.80 5.28 -25.79
N LEU A 622 -25.98 3.99 -26.10
CA LEU A 622 -24.87 3.05 -26.25
C LEU A 622 -24.34 3.05 -27.69
N THR A 623 -23.01 2.99 -27.84
CA THR A 623 -22.38 2.69 -29.13
C THR A 623 -22.72 1.27 -29.60
N ALA A 624 -22.57 0.98 -30.90
CA ALA A 624 -22.82 -0.37 -31.44
C ALA A 624 -21.98 -1.45 -30.72
N ARG A 625 -20.72 -1.13 -30.38
CA ARG A 625 -19.83 -2.03 -29.64
C ARG A 625 -20.31 -2.27 -28.21
N GLU A 626 -20.83 -1.24 -27.54
CA GLU A 626 -21.40 -1.37 -26.19
C GLU A 626 -22.70 -2.16 -26.17
N GLN A 627 -23.55 -1.98 -27.19
CA GLN A 627 -24.76 -2.78 -27.36
C GLN A 627 -24.41 -4.27 -27.56
N GLN A 628 -23.44 -4.56 -28.43
CA GLN A 628 -22.94 -5.92 -28.62
C GLN A 628 -22.38 -6.50 -27.32
N ALA A 629 -21.51 -5.76 -26.63
CA ALA A 629 -20.93 -6.16 -25.34
C ALA A 629 -21.99 -6.46 -24.28
N LEU A 630 -23.06 -5.66 -24.21
CA LEU A 630 -24.16 -5.88 -23.26
C LEU A 630 -25.01 -7.11 -23.63
N ALA A 631 -25.14 -7.40 -24.91
CA ALA A 631 -25.85 -8.56 -25.45
C ALA A 631 -25.08 -9.88 -25.31
N GLU A 632 -23.78 -9.84 -25.00
CA GLU A 632 -22.98 -11.04 -24.77
C GLU A 632 -23.53 -11.88 -23.61
N THR A 633 -23.35 -13.20 -23.74
CA THR A 633 -23.72 -14.17 -22.70
C THR A 633 -22.85 -14.02 -21.46
N GLY A 634 -23.39 -14.45 -20.32
CA GLY A 634 -22.71 -14.42 -19.03
C GLY A 634 -23.27 -13.38 -18.06
N GLY A 635 -22.50 -13.07 -17.03
CA GLY A 635 -22.92 -12.18 -15.95
C GLY A 635 -22.54 -10.72 -16.19
N PHE A 636 -23.46 -9.81 -15.91
CA PHE A 636 -23.20 -8.37 -15.82
C PHE A 636 -22.79 -7.99 -14.38
N SER A 637 -21.89 -7.02 -14.26
CA SER A 637 -21.51 -6.32 -13.03
C SER A 637 -21.36 -4.83 -13.30
N GLY A 638 -21.77 -3.98 -12.35
CA GLY A 638 -21.62 -2.54 -12.48
C GLY A 638 -22.63 -1.79 -11.62
N PRO A 639 -22.57 -0.44 -11.60
CA PRO A 639 -23.39 0.40 -10.74
C PRO A 639 -24.90 0.15 -10.85
N ALA A 640 -25.39 -0.26 -12.04
CA ALA A 640 -26.80 -0.56 -12.26
C ALA A 640 -27.35 -1.73 -11.39
N MET A 641 -26.48 -2.53 -10.78
CA MET A 641 -26.90 -3.61 -9.86
C MET A 641 -27.16 -3.14 -8.43
N PHE A 642 -26.79 -1.90 -8.08
CA PHE A 642 -26.73 -1.46 -6.69
C PHE A 642 -28.10 -1.54 -5.99
N ALA A 643 -29.16 -1.01 -6.60
CA ALA A 643 -30.49 -0.99 -5.99
C ALA A 643 -30.98 -2.40 -5.61
N ARG A 644 -30.75 -3.38 -6.49
CA ARG A 644 -31.11 -4.78 -6.22
C ARG A 644 -30.22 -5.41 -5.17
N THR A 645 -28.93 -5.08 -5.17
CA THR A 645 -27.98 -5.56 -4.15
C THR A 645 -28.41 -5.08 -2.76
N LEU A 646 -28.82 -3.81 -2.65
CA LEU A 646 -29.33 -3.21 -1.41
C LEU A 646 -30.60 -3.92 -0.91
N ASP A 647 -31.59 -4.14 -1.79
CA ASP A 647 -32.82 -4.87 -1.47
C ASP A 647 -32.52 -6.30 -0.96
N LEU A 648 -31.70 -7.04 -1.69
CA LEU A 648 -31.33 -8.41 -1.33
C LEU A 648 -30.60 -8.47 0.01
N VAL A 649 -29.68 -7.53 0.29
CA VAL A 649 -28.99 -7.49 1.59
C VAL A 649 -29.99 -7.34 2.74
N GLY A 650 -30.97 -6.44 2.62
CA GLY A 650 -32.02 -6.26 3.63
C GLY A 650 -32.89 -7.50 3.81
N ARG A 651 -33.28 -8.16 2.71
CA ARG A 651 -34.06 -9.41 2.75
C ARG A 651 -33.28 -10.55 3.41
N TYR A 652 -32.02 -10.76 3.04
CA TYR A 652 -31.15 -11.75 3.67
C TYR A 652 -30.92 -11.45 5.16
N ARG A 653 -30.69 -10.19 5.55
CA ARG A 653 -30.56 -9.81 6.97
C ARG A 653 -31.79 -10.21 7.76
N LYS A 654 -32.98 -9.86 7.28
CA LYS A 654 -34.26 -10.21 7.92
C LYS A 654 -34.43 -11.72 8.08
N LEU A 655 -34.17 -12.50 7.02
CA LEU A 655 -34.30 -13.96 7.06
C LEU A 655 -33.26 -14.60 7.99
N LEU A 656 -32.01 -14.14 7.97
CA LEU A 656 -30.95 -14.64 8.82
C LEU A 656 -31.21 -14.33 10.30
N ASP A 657 -31.72 -13.14 10.64
CA ASP A 657 -32.14 -12.80 12.02
C ASP A 657 -33.33 -13.65 12.47
N GLY A 658 -34.34 -13.81 11.63
CA GLY A 658 -35.50 -14.66 11.95
C GLY A 658 -35.09 -16.11 12.24
N ALA A 659 -34.19 -16.66 11.43
CA ALA A 659 -33.66 -18.01 11.65
C ALA A 659 -32.77 -18.12 12.90
N ALA A 660 -32.03 -17.06 13.27
CA ALA A 660 -31.26 -17.03 14.52
C ALA A 660 -32.18 -17.13 15.74
N LEU A 661 -33.29 -16.37 15.73
CA LEU A 661 -34.28 -16.38 16.82
C LEU A 661 -34.94 -17.75 16.96
N GLN A 662 -35.36 -18.35 15.84
CA GLN A 662 -35.94 -19.70 15.84
C GLN A 662 -34.97 -20.76 16.38
N ALA A 663 -33.68 -20.66 16.02
CA ALA A 663 -32.65 -21.55 16.54
C ALA A 663 -32.42 -21.37 18.05
N ALA A 664 -32.59 -20.15 18.58
CA ALA A 664 -32.55 -19.84 20.01
C ALA A 664 -33.69 -20.52 20.78
N GLU A 665 -34.91 -20.40 20.25
CA GLU A 665 -36.13 -20.89 20.88
C GLU A 665 -36.26 -22.42 20.83
N GLY A 666 -35.71 -23.06 19.79
CA GLY A 666 -35.82 -24.50 19.53
C GLY A 666 -34.95 -25.41 20.41
N GLY A 667 -34.23 -24.89 21.40
CA GLY A 667 -33.45 -25.70 22.37
C GLY A 667 -32.28 -26.51 21.79
N GLY A 668 -31.91 -26.28 20.52
CA GLY A 668 -30.84 -27.00 19.82
C GLY A 668 -29.42 -26.43 20.01
N GLY A 669 -29.30 -25.30 20.71
CA GLY A 669 -28.02 -24.75 21.14
C GLY A 669 -27.47 -25.49 22.36
N LYS A 670 -26.15 -25.57 22.50
CA LYS A 670 -25.54 -25.94 23.79
C LYS A 670 -26.04 -24.94 24.85
N GLU A 671 -26.48 -25.42 26.02
CA GLU A 671 -26.91 -24.55 27.12
C GLU A 671 -25.88 -23.44 27.36
N GLY A 672 -26.30 -22.18 27.20
CA GLY A 672 -25.46 -20.99 27.41
C GLY A 672 -24.81 -20.35 26.17
N GLU A 673 -25.04 -20.88 24.95
CA GLU A 673 -24.51 -20.26 23.72
C GLU A 673 -25.60 -19.42 23.01
N GLU A 674 -25.47 -18.10 23.02
CA GLU A 674 -26.39 -17.20 22.28
C GLU A 674 -26.32 -17.47 20.77
N PRO A 675 -27.44 -17.41 20.03
CA PRO A 675 -27.45 -17.60 18.59
C PRO A 675 -26.59 -16.52 17.93
N LYS A 676 -25.44 -16.94 17.39
CA LYS A 676 -24.54 -16.01 16.70
C LYS A 676 -25.17 -15.51 15.40
N GLN A 677 -25.35 -14.20 15.31
CA GLN A 677 -25.79 -13.53 14.10
C GLN A 677 -24.82 -13.84 12.95
N LYS A 678 -25.35 -14.31 11.81
CA LYS A 678 -24.54 -14.58 10.62
C LYS A 678 -24.04 -13.28 9.97
N VAL A 679 -22.79 -13.30 9.52
CA VAL A 679 -22.12 -12.17 8.85
C VAL A 679 -22.60 -12.04 7.40
N ILE A 680 -22.80 -10.82 6.92
CA ILE A 680 -23.18 -10.54 5.52
C ILE A 680 -22.10 -9.68 4.85
N PHE A 681 -21.59 -10.13 3.71
CA PHE A 681 -20.82 -9.27 2.81
C PHE A 681 -21.68 -8.90 1.59
N ALA A 682 -21.86 -7.61 1.33
CA ALA A 682 -22.62 -7.12 0.19
C ALA A 682 -21.71 -6.93 -1.03
N THR A 683 -22.06 -7.49 -2.19
CA THR A 683 -21.29 -7.32 -3.42
C THR A 683 -22.19 -7.08 -4.63
N GLY A 684 -22.04 -5.93 -5.28
CA GLY A 684 -22.80 -5.59 -6.48
C GLY A 684 -23.05 -4.09 -6.61
N GLY A 685 -22.46 -3.46 -7.62
CA GLY A 685 -22.74 -2.06 -7.98
C GLY A 685 -22.27 -0.98 -6.98
N ILE A 686 -21.59 -1.32 -5.89
CA ILE A 686 -21.08 -0.36 -4.91
C ILE A 686 -19.92 0.45 -5.53
N LYS A 687 -20.13 1.76 -5.68
CA LYS A 687 -19.24 2.70 -6.38
C LYS A 687 -18.67 3.80 -5.48
N ASN A 688 -19.38 4.19 -4.43
CA ASN A 688 -19.05 5.34 -3.58
C ASN A 688 -19.29 5.04 -2.09
N GLY A 689 -18.88 5.97 -1.22
CA GLY A 689 -19.01 5.85 0.24
C GLY A 689 -20.45 5.83 0.74
N GLU A 690 -21.35 6.59 0.10
CA GLU A 690 -22.78 6.60 0.44
C GLU A 690 -23.42 5.22 0.22
N GLN A 691 -23.17 4.61 -0.93
CA GLN A 691 -23.66 3.28 -1.26
C GLN A 691 -23.08 2.21 -0.33
N ALA A 692 -21.82 2.35 0.07
CA ALA A 692 -21.21 1.48 1.07
C ALA A 692 -21.95 1.61 2.41
N LEU A 693 -22.25 2.83 2.88
CA LEU A 693 -23.03 3.05 4.10
C LEU A 693 -24.45 2.48 3.98
N GLN A 694 -25.11 2.63 2.83
CA GLN A 694 -26.46 2.10 2.62
C GLN A 694 -26.53 0.57 2.78
N VAL A 695 -25.59 -0.18 2.21
CA VAL A 695 -25.58 -1.64 2.38
C VAL A 695 -25.20 -2.07 3.79
N LEU A 696 -24.31 -1.31 4.46
CA LEU A 696 -23.97 -1.57 5.86
C LEU A 696 -25.18 -1.33 6.77
N ASN A 697 -25.91 -0.23 6.55
CA ASN A 697 -27.15 0.09 7.28
C ASN A 697 -28.27 -0.91 6.99
N ALA A 698 -28.29 -1.53 5.80
CA ALA A 698 -29.21 -2.61 5.46
C ALA A 698 -28.88 -3.95 6.14
N GLY A 699 -27.74 -4.04 6.85
CA GLY A 699 -27.35 -5.22 7.64
C GLY A 699 -26.12 -5.96 7.15
N ALA A 700 -25.41 -5.44 6.14
CA ALA A 700 -24.10 -5.97 5.77
C ALA A 700 -23.04 -5.57 6.81
N SER A 701 -22.10 -6.46 7.08
CA SER A 701 -20.89 -6.16 7.86
C SER A 701 -19.78 -5.58 7.00
N VAL A 702 -19.78 -5.88 5.69
CA VAL A 702 -18.73 -5.52 4.73
C VAL A 702 -19.33 -5.17 3.37
N ALA A 703 -18.79 -4.12 2.73
CA ALA A 703 -19.12 -3.70 1.38
C ALA A 703 -17.96 -4.08 0.42
N MET A 704 -18.24 -4.94 -0.56
CA MET A 704 -17.25 -5.45 -1.51
C MET A 704 -17.32 -4.73 -2.85
N ILE A 705 -16.16 -4.44 -3.43
CA ILE A 705 -16.03 -3.75 -4.71
C ILE A 705 -15.24 -4.57 -5.74
N TYR A 706 -15.57 -4.34 -7.01
CA TYR A 706 -14.83 -4.86 -8.17
C TYR A 706 -14.90 -3.86 -9.32
N THR A 707 -16.09 -3.69 -9.92
CA THR A 707 -16.25 -2.89 -11.15
C THR A 707 -15.89 -1.43 -10.93
N SER A 708 -16.16 -0.89 -9.74
CA SER A 708 -15.74 0.46 -9.36
C SER A 708 -14.22 0.63 -9.35
N MET A 709 -13.42 -0.42 -9.09
CA MET A 709 -11.96 -0.36 -9.26
C MET A 709 -11.53 -0.41 -10.72
N VAL A 710 -12.25 -1.15 -11.57
CA VAL A 710 -11.95 -1.21 -13.01
C VAL A 710 -12.14 0.17 -13.67
N TYR A 711 -13.13 0.93 -13.23
CA TYR A 711 -13.41 2.27 -13.75
C TYR A 711 -12.72 3.40 -12.97
N GLY A 712 -12.59 3.27 -11.64
CA GLY A 712 -12.05 4.29 -10.73
C GLY A 712 -10.58 4.08 -10.34
N GLY A 713 -9.96 2.97 -10.73
CA GLY A 713 -8.54 2.70 -10.55
C GLY A 713 -8.10 2.43 -9.10
N ALA A 714 -6.79 2.52 -8.87
CA ALA A 714 -6.14 2.10 -7.63
C ALA A 714 -6.59 2.92 -6.40
N GLY A 715 -7.06 4.15 -6.60
CA GLY A 715 -7.55 5.05 -5.56
C GLY A 715 -8.95 4.75 -5.00
N THR A 716 -9.68 3.80 -5.61
CA THR A 716 -11.11 3.59 -5.34
C THR A 716 -11.43 3.31 -3.87
N VAL A 717 -10.68 2.44 -3.22
CA VAL A 717 -10.92 2.08 -1.80
C VAL A 717 -10.70 3.29 -0.90
N THR A 718 -9.59 4.02 -1.08
CA THR A 718 -9.28 5.22 -0.30
C THR A 718 -10.34 6.30 -0.49
N ARG A 719 -10.83 6.50 -1.72
CA ARG A 719 -11.90 7.44 -2.04
C ARG A 719 -13.21 7.08 -1.32
N ILE A 720 -13.66 5.83 -1.44
CA ILE A 720 -14.88 5.35 -0.78
C ILE A 720 -14.80 5.58 0.74
N LYS A 721 -13.68 5.24 1.37
CA LYS A 721 -13.49 5.50 2.81
C LYS A 721 -13.48 6.99 3.16
N GLY A 722 -12.92 7.84 2.29
CA GLY A 722 -12.98 9.29 2.45
C GLY A 722 -14.42 9.80 2.42
N GLU A 723 -15.21 9.38 1.43
CA GLU A 723 -16.62 9.72 1.29
C GLU A 723 -17.46 9.24 2.48
N MET A 724 -17.22 8.03 2.98
CA MET A 724 -17.88 7.51 4.19
C MET A 724 -17.60 8.40 5.42
N ARG A 725 -16.35 8.83 5.61
CA ARG A 725 -15.97 9.70 6.74
C ARG A 725 -16.67 11.04 6.67
N SER A 726 -16.74 11.64 5.47
CA SER A 726 -17.45 12.90 5.27
C SER A 726 -18.93 12.75 5.63
N ALA A 727 -19.61 11.72 5.09
CA ALA A 727 -21.02 11.47 5.39
C ALA A 727 -21.29 11.23 6.89
N LEU A 728 -20.42 10.48 7.58
CA LEU A 728 -20.53 10.25 9.01
C LEU A 728 -20.22 11.48 9.88
N ALA A 729 -19.43 12.44 9.36
CA ALA A 729 -19.18 13.70 10.05
C ALA A 729 -20.38 14.66 9.92
N ASP A 730 -20.98 14.73 8.74
CA ASP A 730 -22.14 15.58 8.44
C ASP A 730 -23.37 15.13 9.25
N GLY A 731 -23.65 13.83 9.33
CA GLY A 731 -24.77 13.31 10.15
C GLY A 731 -24.64 13.61 11.65
N ARG A 732 -23.41 13.65 12.20
CA ARG A 732 -23.18 14.04 13.60
C ARG A 732 -23.34 15.54 13.84
N SER A 733 -23.29 16.35 12.80
CA SER A 733 -23.53 17.79 12.89
C SER A 733 -25.02 18.12 12.85
N GLU A 734 -25.81 17.35 12.13
CA GLU A 734 -27.29 17.44 12.11
C GLU A 734 -27.92 16.95 13.42
N GLU A 735 -27.37 15.91 14.05
CA GLU A 735 -27.87 15.40 15.36
C GLU A 735 -27.54 16.33 16.55
N LYS A 736 -26.64 17.30 16.34
CA LYS A 736 -26.23 18.30 17.35
C LYS A 736 -26.88 19.68 17.15
N ALA A 737 -27.55 19.91 16.03
CA ALA A 737 -28.31 21.11 15.72
C ALA A 737 -29.78 20.93 16.12
#